data_AF-A0A2K5Q9T7-F1
#
_entry.id   AF-A0A2K5Q9T7-F1
#
_cell.length_a   1.000
_cell.length_b   1.000
_cell.length_c   1.000
_cell.angle_alpha   90.00
_cell.angle_beta   90.00
_cell.angle_gamma   90.00
#
_symmetry.space_group_name_H-M   'P 1'
#
loop_
_entity.id
_entity.type
_entity.pdbx_description
1 polymer ?
#
loop_
_entity_poly.entity_id
_entity_poly.type
_entity_poly.pdbx_seq_one_letter_code
_entity_poly.pdbx_strand_id
1 'polypeptide(L)'
;MSFPKAPLKRFNDPSGCAPSPGAYDVKTSEVLKGPVSFQKSQRFKQQKDSKQNLNVDKDTTLPASARKVKSSESKIRILIQERGAQDRRIQDLETELEKTEARLNAAFREKTSLSANNAALEKQLIELTRTNELLKSKFLENGNQKNLGILSLELMKLRNKRETKMRDLSVEMKLQVTQRNLKESQGKIAQLEGKLVSIEKEKIDEKSETEKLLEYIREISYASDQVEKYKLDIAQLEENLKEKNHEILSLKQSLEENTVMLSKQVEDLNAKCQLLEKEKEDHVNRNREHNENLNAEMQNLKQKLILEQQEHEKLQQKELQVNSLLQQEKELSSSLHQKLCSFQEEMVKEKNLFEEELKQALDELDKLQQKEEQSERLVKQLEEETKSRAEELKLLEEKLKGKEAELEKSSAAHTHATLLLQEKYNSTVQSLEDVTAQFESYKALTASEIEDLKLQNSSLQEKMAKAGKNADDIQGQILATESSNQEYARMLLDLQTKSALKEREIQEITVSSFQKITDLQNQLKQQEEDFRKQLEDEAARKAGKENTMAELTEEINKWRLLYKELYNKIKPFQLQLDAFEAEKQALLNEQGATQEQLNKIRDSYAKLLGHQNLKQKIKHVVKLKDENSQLKSEVSKLRCLLAKKKQSETKLQDELNKVLGIKRFDPSKAFHHESKENFSLKTPLKEGNTNCYAPVECQESWK
;
A
#
# COMPACT_ATOMS: atom_id res chain seq x y z
N MET A 1 11.39 52.35 -7.40
CA MET A 1 10.66 51.23 -8.03
C MET A 1 10.25 50.24 -6.97
N SER A 2 8.95 50.08 -6.72
CA SER A 2 8.40 49.20 -5.67
C SER A 2 7.63 48.04 -6.30
N PHE A 3 8.17 46.83 -6.23
CA PHE A 3 7.47 45.63 -6.70
C PHE A 3 6.42 45.18 -5.67
N PRO A 4 5.22 44.75 -6.09
CA PRO A 4 4.22 44.20 -5.19
C PRO A 4 4.67 42.83 -4.65
N LYS A 5 4.54 42.61 -3.34
CA LYS A 5 4.78 41.29 -2.73
C LYS A 5 3.69 40.31 -3.18
N ALA A 6 4.11 39.12 -3.63
CA ALA A 6 3.17 38.03 -3.92
C ALA A 6 2.47 37.55 -2.63
N PRO A 7 1.18 37.15 -2.69
CA PRO A 7 0.45 36.68 -1.52
C PRO A 7 0.95 35.30 -1.07
N LEU A 8 1.42 35.20 0.17
CA LEU A 8 1.79 33.94 0.81
C LEU A 8 0.54 33.12 1.14
N LYS A 9 0.14 32.24 0.22
CA LYS A 9 -1.00 31.32 0.40
C LYS A 9 -0.72 30.36 1.55
N ARG A 10 -1.50 30.44 2.63
CA ARG A 10 -1.39 29.54 3.79
C ARG A 10 -2.06 28.20 3.48
N PHE A 11 -1.57 27.12 4.10
CA PHE A 11 -1.95 25.75 3.75
C PHE A 11 -3.39 25.36 4.18
N ASN A 12 -4.10 26.23 4.91
CA ASN A 12 -5.39 25.93 5.55
C ASN A 12 -6.57 26.80 5.07
N ASP A 13 -6.46 27.56 3.96
CA ASP A 13 -7.61 28.31 3.41
C ASP A 13 -8.59 27.37 2.65
N PRO A 14 -9.85 27.19 3.10
CA PRO A 14 -10.76 26.19 2.54
C PRO A 14 -11.48 26.71 1.28
N SER A 15 -10.76 26.87 0.17
CA SER A 15 -11.34 27.30 -1.12
C SER A 15 -12.09 26.15 -1.84
N GLY A 16 -13.15 25.63 -1.23
CA GLY A 16 -13.98 24.54 -1.76
C GLY A 16 -15.40 24.99 -2.10
N CYS A 17 -15.74 25.10 -3.39
CA CYS A 17 -17.11 25.31 -3.85
C CYS A 17 -17.91 23.99 -3.86
N ALA A 18 -18.10 23.40 -2.68
CA ALA A 18 -18.93 22.22 -2.45
C ALA A 18 -19.74 22.40 -1.16
N PRO A 19 -21.08 22.25 -1.18
CA PRO A 19 -21.88 22.28 0.04
C PRO A 19 -21.47 21.19 1.03
N SER A 20 -21.53 21.48 2.32
CA SER A 20 -21.24 20.51 3.37
C SER A 20 -22.23 19.34 3.38
N PRO A 21 -21.80 18.12 3.76
CA PRO A 21 -22.69 16.95 3.84
C PRO A 21 -23.87 17.23 4.80
N GLY A 22 -25.08 17.27 4.26
CA GLY A 22 -26.29 17.69 4.96
C GLY A 22 -27.07 18.83 4.29
N ALA A 23 -26.47 19.55 3.33
CA ALA A 23 -27.10 20.70 2.66
C ALA A 23 -28.12 20.36 1.55
N TYR A 24 -28.60 19.11 1.46
CA TYR A 24 -29.55 18.64 0.44
C TYR A 24 -30.89 18.24 1.06
N ASP A 25 -31.91 19.10 0.95
CA ASP A 25 -33.28 18.78 1.37
C ASP A 25 -33.99 17.94 0.29
N VAL A 26 -34.31 16.68 0.61
CA VAL A 26 -34.85 15.71 -0.35
C VAL A 26 -36.37 15.80 -0.39
N LYS A 27 -36.89 16.88 -0.99
CA LYS A 27 -38.34 17.12 -1.18
C LYS A 27 -38.68 17.61 -2.58
N THR A 28 -38.51 16.76 -3.58
CA THR A 28 -39.12 16.93 -4.91
C THR A 28 -39.86 15.66 -5.32
N SER A 29 -41.19 15.73 -5.33
CA SER A 29 -42.02 14.68 -5.92
C SER A 29 -42.14 14.92 -7.42
N GLU A 30 -41.45 14.14 -8.23
CA GLU A 30 -41.67 14.12 -9.68
C GLU A 30 -41.63 12.69 -10.25
N VAL A 31 -42.41 12.46 -11.31
CA VAL A 31 -42.83 11.10 -11.69
C VAL A 31 -41.78 10.39 -12.55
N LEU A 32 -41.41 9.18 -12.13
CA LEU A 32 -40.54 8.25 -12.87
C LEU A 32 -41.04 8.03 -14.31
N LYS A 33 -40.30 8.53 -15.29
CA LYS A 33 -40.43 8.16 -16.71
C LYS A 33 -39.36 7.13 -17.04
N GLY A 34 -39.80 5.91 -17.37
CA GLY A 34 -38.91 4.78 -17.65
C GLY A 34 -38.07 4.94 -18.94
N PRO A 35 -37.00 4.15 -19.10
CA PRO A 35 -36.09 4.26 -20.24
C PRO A 35 -36.75 3.83 -21.56
N VAL A 36 -36.61 4.66 -22.58
CA VAL A 36 -37.09 4.38 -23.95
C VAL A 36 -36.16 3.37 -24.63
N SER A 37 -36.73 2.31 -25.21
CA SER A 37 -35.96 1.26 -25.87
C SER A 37 -35.51 1.66 -27.29
N PHE A 38 -34.22 1.46 -27.58
CA PHE A 38 -33.66 1.61 -28.93
C PHE A 38 -33.47 0.24 -29.60
N GLN A 39 -33.95 0.14 -30.84
CA GLN A 39 -33.98 -1.10 -31.62
C GLN A 39 -32.58 -1.45 -32.17
N LYS A 40 -32.03 -2.61 -31.78
CA LYS A 40 -30.67 -3.05 -32.19
C LYS A 40 -30.56 -3.26 -33.71
N SER A 41 -29.65 -2.54 -34.36
CA SER A 41 -29.34 -2.72 -35.79
C SER A 41 -28.29 -3.81 -36.02
N GLN A 42 -28.50 -4.68 -37.02
CA GLN A 42 -27.61 -5.78 -37.41
C GLN A 42 -26.34 -5.28 -38.13
N ARG A 43 -25.36 -4.73 -37.41
CA ARG A 43 -24.17 -4.09 -38.02
C ARG A 43 -22.89 -4.95 -38.06
N PHE A 44 -22.97 -6.22 -37.65
CA PHE A 44 -21.82 -7.15 -37.68
C PHE A 44 -22.22 -8.52 -38.26
N LYS A 45 -21.82 -8.78 -39.51
CA LYS A 45 -21.47 -10.12 -39.98
C LYS A 45 -19.95 -10.15 -40.13
N GLN A 46 -19.28 -11.18 -39.63
CA GLN A 46 -17.87 -11.40 -39.98
C GLN A 46 -17.79 -12.04 -41.37
N GLN A 47 -16.88 -11.53 -42.20
CA GLN A 47 -16.48 -12.15 -43.45
C GLN A 47 -15.20 -12.94 -43.18
N LYS A 48 -15.21 -14.25 -43.50
CA LYS A 48 -13.97 -15.01 -43.69
C LYS A 48 -13.34 -14.56 -44.99
N ASP A 49 -12.02 -14.40 -45.01
CA ASP A 49 -11.24 -14.52 -46.24
C ASP A 49 -9.91 -15.22 -45.98
N SER A 50 -9.33 -15.78 -47.04
CA SER A 50 -8.31 -16.84 -46.97
C SER A 50 -6.88 -16.36 -47.23
N LYS A 51 -5.92 -17.24 -46.91
CA LYS A 51 -4.48 -17.04 -47.09
C LYS A 51 -4.11 -16.65 -48.53
N GLN A 52 -3.19 -15.70 -48.68
CA GLN A 52 -2.16 -15.75 -49.72
C GLN A 52 -0.87 -15.09 -49.20
N ASN A 53 0.28 -15.63 -49.59
CA ASN A 53 1.59 -15.14 -49.16
C ASN A 53 2.17 -14.17 -50.18
N LEU A 54 2.86 -13.13 -49.71
CA LEU A 54 4.02 -12.57 -50.41
C LEU A 54 5.14 -12.36 -49.41
N ASN A 55 6.34 -12.80 -49.79
CA ASN A 55 7.55 -12.77 -48.96
C ASN A 55 8.44 -11.61 -49.43
N VAL A 56 8.94 -10.79 -48.50
CA VAL A 56 10.08 -9.89 -48.74
C VAL A 56 10.93 -9.88 -47.48
N ASP A 57 12.17 -10.34 -47.60
CA ASP A 57 13.09 -10.45 -46.48
C ASP A 57 13.56 -9.10 -45.93
N LYS A 58 13.81 -9.08 -44.63
CA LYS A 58 14.94 -8.34 -44.05
C LYS A 58 15.29 -8.88 -42.67
N ASP A 59 16.52 -9.38 -42.54
CA ASP A 59 17.08 -9.75 -41.25
C ASP A 59 17.12 -8.55 -40.29
N THR A 60 16.56 -8.73 -39.10
CA THR A 60 16.92 -7.97 -37.90
C THR A 60 16.58 -8.82 -36.69
N THR A 61 17.60 -9.28 -35.97
CA THR A 61 17.50 -10.17 -34.82
C THR A 61 16.65 -9.55 -33.71
N LEU A 62 15.42 -10.04 -33.51
CA LEU A 62 14.48 -9.47 -32.54
C LEU A 62 14.96 -9.66 -31.09
N PRO A 63 15.13 -8.59 -30.28
CA PRO A 63 15.45 -8.73 -28.87
C PRO A 63 14.26 -9.32 -28.10
N ALA A 64 14.52 -10.26 -27.20
CA ALA A 64 13.49 -11.02 -26.48
C ALA A 64 12.48 -10.14 -25.70
N SER A 65 12.89 -8.93 -25.30
CA SER A 65 12.02 -7.92 -24.66
C SER A 65 10.74 -7.63 -25.45
N ALA A 66 10.83 -7.51 -26.79
CA ALA A 66 9.68 -7.15 -27.63
C ALA A 66 8.56 -8.19 -27.64
N ARG A 67 8.86 -9.46 -27.32
CA ARG A 67 7.85 -10.52 -27.11
C ARG A 67 7.22 -10.44 -25.71
N LYS A 68 7.96 -10.01 -24.68
CA LYS A 68 7.41 -9.78 -23.33
C LYS A 68 6.42 -8.62 -23.33
N VAL A 69 6.78 -7.43 -23.84
CA VAL A 69 5.90 -6.24 -23.78
C VAL A 69 4.56 -6.49 -24.50
N LYS A 70 4.57 -7.08 -25.71
CA LYS A 70 3.33 -7.44 -26.42
C LYS A 70 2.50 -8.53 -25.73
N SER A 71 3.12 -9.37 -24.90
CA SER A 71 2.44 -10.37 -24.05
C SER A 71 1.88 -9.73 -22.77
N SER A 72 2.56 -8.74 -22.20
CA SER A 72 2.06 -7.93 -21.09
C SER A 72 0.87 -7.07 -21.51
N GLU A 73 0.96 -6.35 -22.64
CA GLU A 73 -0.17 -5.57 -23.16
C GLU A 73 -1.38 -6.44 -23.50
N SER A 74 -1.18 -7.62 -24.11
CA SER A 74 -2.29 -8.52 -24.40
C SER A 74 -2.90 -9.09 -23.12
N LYS A 75 -2.08 -9.47 -22.12
CA LYS A 75 -2.56 -9.83 -20.79
C LYS A 75 -3.32 -8.70 -20.11
N ILE A 76 -2.86 -7.46 -20.16
CA ILE A 76 -3.57 -6.32 -19.54
C ILE A 76 -4.91 -6.08 -20.23
N ARG A 77 -4.98 -6.16 -21.57
CA ARG A 77 -6.25 -6.07 -22.31
C ARG A 77 -7.19 -7.23 -21.98
N ILE A 78 -6.67 -8.45 -21.85
CA ILE A 78 -7.43 -9.64 -21.43
C ILE A 78 -7.93 -9.47 -20.00
N LEU A 79 -7.09 -9.08 -19.04
CA LEU A 79 -7.46 -8.86 -17.64
C LEU A 79 -8.49 -7.72 -17.47
N ILE A 80 -8.42 -6.66 -18.28
CA ILE A 80 -9.44 -5.60 -18.31
C ILE A 80 -10.76 -6.13 -18.91
N GLN A 81 -10.70 -6.98 -19.93
CA GLN A 81 -11.88 -7.62 -20.53
C GLN A 81 -12.51 -8.69 -19.60
N GLU A 82 -11.68 -9.44 -18.87
CA GLU A 82 -12.06 -10.42 -17.86
C GLU A 82 -12.66 -9.74 -16.63
N ARG A 83 -12.02 -8.68 -16.11
CA ARG A 83 -12.61 -7.83 -15.06
C ARG A 83 -13.95 -7.26 -15.54
N GLY A 84 -13.99 -6.65 -16.72
CA GLY A 84 -15.23 -6.16 -17.32
C GLY A 84 -16.25 -7.27 -17.68
N ALA A 85 -15.91 -8.56 -17.54
CA ALA A 85 -16.85 -9.68 -17.61
C ALA A 85 -17.24 -10.19 -16.22
N GLN A 86 -16.33 -10.14 -15.25
CA GLN A 86 -16.59 -10.38 -13.83
C GLN A 86 -17.54 -9.32 -13.26
N ASP A 87 -17.28 -8.02 -13.50
CA ASP A 87 -18.14 -6.91 -13.09
C ASP A 87 -19.58 -7.09 -13.61
N ARG A 88 -19.74 -7.54 -14.87
CA ARG A 88 -21.06 -7.88 -15.45
C ARG A 88 -21.68 -9.13 -14.84
N ARG A 89 -20.88 -10.17 -14.57
CA ARG A 89 -21.36 -11.40 -13.93
C ARG A 89 -21.77 -11.17 -12.47
N ILE A 90 -21.10 -10.25 -11.76
CA ILE A 90 -21.48 -9.76 -10.44
C ILE A 90 -22.82 -9.04 -10.56
N GLN A 91 -22.97 -8.09 -11.49
CA GLN A 91 -24.24 -7.39 -11.72
C GLN A 91 -25.39 -8.34 -12.10
N ASP A 92 -25.15 -9.33 -12.96
CA ASP A 92 -26.16 -10.35 -13.30
C ASP A 92 -26.58 -11.15 -12.06
N LEU A 93 -25.62 -11.58 -11.23
CA LEU A 93 -25.86 -12.29 -9.96
C LEU A 93 -26.59 -11.41 -8.93
N GLU A 94 -26.25 -10.12 -8.82
CA GLU A 94 -26.96 -9.16 -7.96
C GLU A 94 -28.43 -9.04 -8.36
N THR A 95 -28.75 -8.98 -9.66
CA THR A 95 -30.16 -8.94 -10.09
C THR A 95 -30.89 -10.28 -9.92
N GLU A 96 -30.22 -11.43 -10.00
CA GLU A 96 -30.85 -12.72 -9.66
C GLU A 96 -31.00 -12.91 -8.15
N LEU A 97 -30.13 -12.32 -7.33
CA LEU A 97 -30.28 -12.22 -5.88
C LEU A 97 -31.50 -11.36 -5.55
N GLU A 98 -31.61 -10.15 -6.09
CA GLU A 98 -32.79 -9.28 -5.92
C GLU A 98 -34.10 -9.97 -6.36
N LYS A 99 -34.10 -10.69 -7.50
CA LYS A 99 -35.26 -11.48 -7.95
C LYS A 99 -35.58 -12.66 -7.03
N THR A 100 -34.58 -13.33 -6.46
CA THR A 100 -34.80 -14.47 -5.56
C THR A 100 -35.21 -14.02 -4.16
N GLU A 101 -34.71 -12.89 -3.67
CA GLU A 101 -35.23 -12.21 -2.48
C GLU A 101 -36.67 -11.74 -2.69
N ALA A 102 -37.01 -11.17 -3.86
CA ALA A 102 -38.39 -10.79 -4.18
C ALA A 102 -39.34 -12.01 -4.19
N ARG A 103 -38.90 -13.14 -4.77
CA ARG A 103 -39.64 -14.42 -4.73
C ARG A 103 -39.77 -14.97 -3.31
N LEU A 104 -38.70 -14.92 -2.52
CA LEU A 104 -38.69 -15.37 -1.12
C LEU A 104 -39.65 -14.52 -0.27
N ASN A 105 -39.65 -13.21 -0.45
CA ASN A 105 -40.58 -12.30 0.21
C ASN A 105 -42.05 -12.54 -0.22
N ALA A 106 -42.30 -12.90 -1.48
CA ALA A 106 -43.63 -13.30 -1.93
C ALA A 106 -44.08 -14.63 -1.29
N ALA A 107 -43.22 -15.66 -1.32
CA ALA A 107 -43.49 -16.94 -0.69
C ALA A 107 -43.62 -16.85 0.85
N PHE A 108 -42.92 -15.91 1.48
CA PHE A 108 -43.08 -15.62 2.91
C PHE A 108 -44.45 -15.02 3.21
N ARG A 109 -44.92 -14.04 2.42
CA ARG A 109 -46.28 -13.47 2.54
C ARG A 109 -47.36 -14.52 2.30
N GLU A 110 -47.16 -15.40 1.33
CA GLU A 110 -48.06 -16.53 1.06
C GLU A 110 -48.07 -17.51 2.24
N LYS A 111 -46.91 -17.89 2.79
CA LYS A 111 -46.80 -18.70 4.01
C LYS A 111 -47.52 -18.04 5.20
N THR A 112 -47.40 -16.73 5.39
CA THR A 112 -48.14 -16.00 6.44
C THR A 112 -49.65 -16.07 6.21
N SER A 113 -50.11 -15.91 4.97
CA SER A 113 -51.53 -16.05 4.59
C SER A 113 -52.06 -17.46 4.87
N LEU A 114 -51.35 -18.50 4.42
CA LEU A 114 -51.70 -19.90 4.68
C LEU A 114 -51.68 -20.23 6.17
N SER A 115 -50.73 -19.68 6.94
CA SER A 115 -50.69 -19.84 8.40
C SER A 115 -51.89 -19.18 9.10
N ALA A 116 -52.38 -18.05 8.60
CA ALA A 116 -53.59 -17.40 9.12
C ALA A 116 -54.85 -18.20 8.76
N ASN A 117 -54.90 -18.77 7.54
CA ASN A 117 -56.00 -19.64 7.11
C ASN A 117 -56.05 -20.93 7.93
N ASN A 118 -54.90 -21.57 8.22
CA ASN A 118 -54.84 -22.74 9.10
C ASN A 118 -55.35 -22.40 10.52
N ALA A 119 -54.91 -21.27 11.10
CA ALA A 119 -55.40 -20.84 12.42
C ALA A 119 -56.92 -20.51 12.43
N ALA A 120 -57.50 -20.14 11.28
CA ALA A 120 -58.95 -19.98 11.14
C ALA A 120 -59.68 -21.34 11.02
N LEU A 121 -59.12 -22.30 10.27
CA LEU A 121 -59.65 -23.65 10.15
C LEU A 121 -59.55 -24.43 11.47
N GLU A 122 -58.49 -24.25 12.24
CA GLU A 122 -58.34 -24.80 13.60
C GLU A 122 -59.42 -24.28 14.54
N LYS A 123 -59.76 -22.97 14.48
CA LYS A 123 -60.90 -22.41 15.24
C LYS A 123 -62.22 -23.04 14.80
N GLN A 124 -62.47 -23.17 13.49
CA GLN A 124 -63.67 -23.83 12.98
C GLN A 124 -63.75 -25.30 13.42
N LEU A 125 -62.64 -26.03 13.46
CA LEU A 125 -62.59 -27.40 14.00
C LEU A 125 -62.92 -27.45 15.50
N ILE A 126 -62.44 -26.50 16.29
CA ILE A 126 -62.75 -26.39 17.73
C ILE A 126 -64.24 -26.06 17.92
N GLU A 127 -64.83 -25.19 17.11
CA GLU A 127 -66.26 -24.85 17.15
C GLU A 127 -67.15 -26.02 16.67
N LEU A 128 -66.74 -26.73 15.61
CA LEU A 128 -67.40 -27.96 15.16
C LEU A 128 -67.31 -29.07 16.21
N THR A 129 -66.18 -29.19 16.92
CA THR A 129 -66.03 -30.15 18.02
C THR A 129 -66.98 -29.82 19.16
N ARG A 130 -67.00 -28.56 19.63
CA ARG A 130 -67.92 -28.09 20.69
C ARG A 130 -69.39 -28.24 20.31
N THR A 131 -69.77 -27.96 19.06
CA THR A 131 -71.16 -28.14 18.60
C THR A 131 -71.54 -29.61 18.45
N ASN A 132 -70.59 -30.49 18.07
CA ASN A 132 -70.79 -31.94 18.05
C ASN A 132 -70.91 -32.52 19.47
N GLU A 133 -70.12 -32.03 20.44
CA GLU A 133 -70.27 -32.35 21.86
C GLU A 133 -71.61 -31.88 22.43
N LEU A 134 -72.03 -30.64 22.11
CA LEU A 134 -73.35 -30.11 22.47
C LEU A 134 -74.50 -30.93 21.86
N LEU A 135 -74.36 -31.37 20.61
CA LEU A 135 -75.33 -32.26 19.95
C LEU A 135 -75.35 -33.64 20.62
N LYS A 136 -74.20 -34.26 20.90
CA LYS A 136 -74.13 -35.53 21.65
C LYS A 136 -74.79 -35.44 23.02
N SER A 137 -74.56 -34.34 23.74
CA SER A 137 -75.23 -34.06 25.02
C SER A 137 -76.77 -34.01 24.84
N LYS A 138 -77.26 -33.25 23.85
CA LYS A 138 -78.71 -33.17 23.56
C LYS A 138 -79.32 -34.48 23.03
N PHE A 139 -78.55 -35.33 22.35
CA PHE A 139 -79.02 -36.65 21.92
C PHE A 139 -79.06 -37.67 23.06
N LEU A 140 -78.16 -37.57 24.05
CA LEU A 140 -78.22 -38.37 25.28
C LEU A 140 -79.39 -37.92 26.19
N GLU A 141 -79.70 -36.63 26.21
CA GLU A 141 -80.79 -36.05 27.00
C GLU A 141 -82.19 -36.32 26.39
N ASN A 142 -82.28 -36.56 25.07
CA ASN A 142 -83.56 -36.71 24.36
C ASN A 142 -83.89 -38.16 23.94
N GLY A 143 -83.78 -39.10 24.89
CA GLY A 143 -84.19 -40.49 24.67
C GLY A 143 -85.72 -40.68 24.62
N ASN A 144 -86.26 -41.28 23.55
CA ASN A 144 -87.62 -41.84 23.59
C ASN A 144 -87.78 -43.10 22.69
N GLN A 145 -87.79 -44.25 23.35
CA GLN A 145 -87.71 -45.59 22.79
C GLN A 145 -89.09 -46.12 22.30
N LYS A 146 -89.75 -45.40 21.37
CA LYS A 146 -91.17 -45.68 21.00
C LYS A 146 -91.52 -45.88 19.53
N ASN A 147 -90.70 -45.44 18.57
CA ASN A 147 -91.10 -45.44 17.16
C ASN A 147 -90.92 -46.79 16.41
N LEU A 148 -90.13 -47.74 16.94
CA LEU A 148 -89.89 -49.02 16.27
C LEU A 148 -91.06 -50.03 16.42
N GLY A 149 -91.89 -49.89 17.46
CA GLY A 149 -92.96 -50.85 17.77
C GLY A 149 -94.23 -50.69 16.93
N ILE A 150 -94.46 -49.51 16.34
CA ILE A 150 -95.71 -49.20 15.63
C ILE A 150 -95.72 -49.87 14.24
N LEU A 151 -94.62 -49.78 13.50
CA LEU A 151 -94.49 -50.26 12.12
C LEU A 151 -94.72 -51.78 11.99
N SER A 152 -94.26 -52.56 12.99
CA SER A 152 -94.39 -54.02 13.01
C SER A 152 -95.82 -54.53 13.23
N LEU A 153 -96.72 -53.72 13.80
CA LEU A 153 -98.11 -54.10 14.05
C LEU A 153 -99.03 -53.84 12.84
N GLU A 154 -98.58 -53.00 11.91
CA GLU A 154 -99.36 -52.55 10.75
C GLU A 154 -99.24 -53.54 9.58
N LEU A 155 -98.04 -54.07 9.34
CA LEU A 155 -97.78 -55.14 8.35
C LEU A 155 -98.56 -56.44 8.62
N MET A 156 -98.98 -56.69 9.86
CA MET A 156 -99.75 -57.90 10.21
C MET A 156 -101.23 -57.82 9.81
N LYS A 157 -101.77 -56.61 9.57
CA LYS A 157 -103.21 -56.39 9.33
C LYS A 157 -103.64 -56.41 7.86
N LEU A 158 -102.71 -56.29 6.93
CA LEU A 158 -102.99 -56.24 5.48
C LEU A 158 -103.00 -57.61 4.77
N ARG A 159 -102.77 -58.72 5.49
CA ARG A 159 -102.61 -60.06 4.89
C ARG A 159 -103.92 -60.85 4.67
N ASN A 160 -104.99 -60.57 5.43
CA ASN A 160 -106.17 -61.45 5.49
C ASN A 160 -107.48 -60.77 5.00
N LYS A 161 -107.65 -60.52 3.69
CA LYS A 161 -108.95 -60.04 3.16
C LYS A 161 -109.27 -60.24 1.67
N ARG A 162 -109.22 -61.46 1.10
CA ARG A 162 -109.93 -61.73 -0.18
C ARG A 162 -110.38 -63.18 -0.43
N GLU A 163 -111.66 -63.45 -0.14
CA GLU A 163 -112.40 -64.73 -0.27
C GLU A 163 -113.92 -64.47 -0.14
N THR A 164 -114.90 -65.33 -0.48
CA THR A 164 -115.11 -66.38 -1.54
C THR A 164 -116.64 -66.59 -1.65
N LYS A 165 -117.21 -66.81 -2.86
CA LYS A 165 -118.66 -67.01 -3.16
C LYS A 165 -118.85 -67.23 -4.69
N MET A 166 -119.92 -67.83 -5.29
CA MET A 166 -121.14 -68.54 -4.82
C MET A 166 -121.27 -69.92 -5.54
N ARG A 167 -122.48 -70.50 -5.70
CA ARG A 167 -122.77 -71.81 -6.35
C ARG A 167 -124.25 -71.96 -6.84
N ASP A 168 -124.56 -73.15 -7.42
CA ASP A 168 -125.85 -73.93 -7.43
C ASP A 168 -127.03 -73.46 -8.33
N LEU A 169 -128.01 -74.26 -8.85
CA LEU A 169 -128.28 -75.72 -9.04
C LEU A 169 -129.58 -75.96 -9.92
N SER A 170 -129.73 -77.07 -10.71
CA SER A 170 -131.04 -77.70 -11.13
C SER A 170 -130.92 -79.03 -11.95
N VAL A 171 -132.03 -79.77 -12.21
CA VAL A 171 -132.20 -81.10 -12.92
C VAL A 171 -133.65 -81.28 -13.46
N GLU A 172 -133.93 -82.02 -14.58
CA GLU A 172 -135.15 -82.90 -14.80
C GLU A 172 -135.15 -83.81 -16.10
N MET A 173 -136.30 -84.45 -16.48
CA MET A 173 -136.34 -85.88 -16.92
C MET A 173 -137.59 -86.38 -17.76
N LYS A 174 -137.46 -87.55 -18.44
CA LYS A 174 -138.43 -88.70 -18.60
C LYS A 174 -139.57 -88.85 -19.67
N LEU A 175 -139.81 -90.15 -19.99
CA LEU A 175 -141.07 -90.90 -20.31
C LEU A 175 -141.51 -91.27 -21.75
N GLN A 176 -142.57 -92.11 -21.86
CA GLN A 176 -142.54 -93.41 -22.58
C GLN A 176 -143.94 -94.04 -22.90
N VAL A 177 -143.99 -95.02 -23.84
CA VAL A 177 -145.03 -96.09 -24.06
C VAL A 177 -146.44 -95.73 -24.59
N THR A 178 -146.79 -96.25 -25.78
CA THR A 178 -147.95 -97.17 -26.06
C THR A 178 -147.96 -97.55 -27.56
N GLN A 179 -147.54 -98.76 -27.95
CA GLN A 179 -148.27 -100.03 -27.95
C GLN A 179 -149.27 -100.24 -29.12
N ARG A 180 -148.72 -100.70 -30.26
CA ARG A 180 -149.16 -101.87 -31.05
C ARG A 180 -150.68 -102.09 -31.23
N ASN A 181 -151.19 -101.88 -32.46
CA ASN A 181 -151.78 -102.95 -33.28
C ASN A 181 -152.32 -102.44 -34.65
N LEU A 182 -151.43 -102.21 -35.63
CA LEU A 182 -151.72 -102.62 -37.01
C LEU A 182 -150.70 -103.72 -37.37
N LYS A 183 -150.78 -104.80 -36.59
CA LYS A 183 -149.58 -105.50 -36.08
C LYS A 183 -148.86 -106.40 -37.09
N GLU A 184 -149.38 -106.56 -38.30
CA GLU A 184 -148.86 -107.50 -39.30
C GLU A 184 -148.26 -106.84 -40.55
N SER A 185 -148.53 -105.54 -40.80
CA SER A 185 -147.72 -104.74 -41.74
C SER A 185 -146.51 -104.08 -41.03
N GLN A 186 -146.61 -103.82 -39.72
CA GLN A 186 -145.54 -103.21 -38.91
C GLN A 186 -144.27 -104.09 -38.77
N GLY A 187 -144.35 -105.39 -39.09
CA GLY A 187 -143.23 -106.34 -38.91
C GLY A 187 -141.94 -105.99 -39.67
N LYS A 188 -142.03 -105.26 -40.79
CA LYS A 188 -140.84 -104.76 -41.53
C LYS A 188 -140.32 -103.41 -41.02
N ILE A 189 -141.15 -102.63 -40.33
CA ILE A 189 -140.78 -101.30 -39.81
C ILE A 189 -139.98 -101.44 -38.52
N ALA A 190 -140.38 -102.33 -37.60
CA ALA A 190 -139.67 -102.57 -36.34
C ALA A 190 -138.20 -103.01 -36.54
N GLN A 191 -137.87 -103.69 -37.65
CA GLN A 191 -136.51 -104.11 -37.99
C GLN A 191 -135.65 -102.96 -38.57
N LEU A 192 -136.27 -101.85 -38.98
CA LEU A 192 -135.60 -100.60 -39.37
C LEU A 192 -135.52 -99.62 -38.19
N GLU A 193 -136.57 -99.50 -37.38
CA GLU A 193 -136.58 -98.70 -36.14
C GLU A 193 -135.50 -99.18 -35.16
N GLY A 194 -135.36 -100.49 -34.96
CA GLY A 194 -134.30 -101.06 -34.11
C GLY A 194 -132.88 -100.75 -34.60
N LYS A 195 -132.67 -100.61 -35.92
CA LYS A 195 -131.39 -100.16 -36.48
C LYS A 195 -131.21 -98.65 -36.34
N LEU A 196 -132.28 -97.87 -36.55
CA LEU A 196 -132.27 -96.42 -36.37
C LEU A 196 -131.90 -96.03 -34.94
N VAL A 197 -132.45 -96.68 -33.91
CA VAL A 197 -132.12 -96.37 -32.51
C VAL A 197 -130.68 -96.75 -32.14
N SER A 198 -130.13 -97.85 -32.66
CA SER A 198 -128.70 -98.16 -32.47
C SER A 198 -127.81 -97.13 -33.17
N ILE A 199 -128.08 -96.83 -34.44
CA ILE A 199 -127.33 -95.84 -35.23
C ILE A 199 -127.45 -94.45 -34.60
N GLU A 200 -128.61 -94.07 -34.08
CA GLU A 200 -128.84 -92.76 -33.47
C GLU A 200 -128.18 -92.66 -32.10
N LYS A 201 -128.08 -93.76 -31.34
CA LYS A 201 -127.28 -93.78 -30.12
C LYS A 201 -125.78 -93.75 -30.43
N GLU A 202 -125.28 -94.58 -31.34
CA GLU A 202 -123.89 -94.54 -31.82
C GLU A 202 -123.53 -93.12 -32.29
N LYS A 203 -124.41 -92.47 -33.05
CA LYS A 203 -124.27 -91.09 -33.54
C LYS A 203 -124.44 -90.00 -32.47
N ILE A 204 -124.89 -90.33 -31.26
CA ILE A 204 -124.87 -89.44 -30.08
C ILE A 204 -123.60 -89.67 -29.27
N ASP A 205 -123.18 -90.93 -29.11
CA ASP A 205 -121.94 -91.30 -28.43
C ASP A 205 -120.73 -90.77 -29.25
N GLU A 206 -120.70 -90.96 -30.58
CA GLU A 206 -119.77 -90.35 -31.56
C GLU A 206 -119.76 -88.81 -31.49
N LYS A 207 -120.92 -88.17 -31.31
CA LYS A 207 -120.99 -86.71 -31.11
C LYS A 207 -120.32 -86.31 -29.81
N SER A 208 -120.55 -87.05 -28.73
CA SER A 208 -119.89 -86.80 -27.45
C SER A 208 -118.37 -87.00 -27.53
N GLU A 209 -117.90 -87.93 -28.37
CA GLU A 209 -116.47 -88.19 -28.57
C GLU A 209 -115.81 -87.17 -29.50
N THR A 210 -116.48 -86.77 -30.58
CA THR A 210 -116.01 -85.68 -31.45
C THR A 210 -116.06 -84.31 -30.77
N GLU A 211 -117.00 -84.07 -29.86
CA GLU A 211 -117.05 -82.84 -29.05
C GLU A 211 -115.92 -82.80 -28.00
N LYS A 212 -115.62 -83.93 -27.32
CA LYS A 212 -114.41 -84.06 -26.48
C LYS A 212 -113.13 -83.88 -27.31
N LEU A 213 -113.07 -84.45 -28.52
CA LEU A 213 -111.94 -84.30 -29.43
C LEU A 213 -111.74 -82.84 -29.87
N LEU A 214 -112.84 -82.11 -30.13
CA LEU A 214 -112.79 -80.68 -30.44
C LEU A 214 -112.34 -79.82 -29.25
N GLU A 215 -112.71 -80.19 -28.02
CA GLU A 215 -112.19 -79.53 -26.82
C GLU A 215 -110.70 -79.81 -26.62
N TYR A 216 -110.25 -81.07 -26.76
CA TYR A 216 -108.82 -81.40 -26.75
C TYR A 216 -108.04 -80.70 -27.86
N ILE A 217 -108.60 -80.58 -29.08
CA ILE A 217 -107.99 -79.80 -30.16
C ILE A 217 -107.88 -78.32 -29.75
N ARG A 218 -108.89 -77.73 -29.10
CA ARG A 218 -108.85 -76.34 -28.61
C ARG A 218 -107.81 -76.16 -27.50
N GLU A 219 -107.73 -77.07 -26.55
CA GLU A 219 -106.70 -77.08 -25.49
C GLU A 219 -105.30 -77.22 -26.08
N ILE A 220 -105.10 -78.11 -27.06
CA ILE A 220 -103.84 -78.30 -27.77
C ILE A 220 -103.47 -77.05 -28.59
N SER A 221 -104.42 -76.41 -29.27
CA SER A 221 -104.19 -75.14 -29.98
C SER A 221 -103.78 -74.03 -29.00
N TYR A 222 -104.51 -73.83 -27.91
CA TYR A 222 -104.18 -72.82 -26.89
C TYR A 222 -102.81 -73.09 -26.22
N ALA A 223 -102.48 -74.35 -25.95
CA ALA A 223 -101.17 -74.75 -25.46
C ALA A 223 -100.07 -74.51 -26.52
N SER A 224 -100.35 -74.75 -27.80
CA SER A 224 -99.43 -74.49 -28.92
C SER A 224 -99.17 -73.00 -29.11
N ASP A 225 -100.21 -72.16 -29.04
CA ASP A 225 -100.09 -70.70 -29.13
C ASP A 225 -99.25 -70.14 -27.98
N GLN A 226 -99.45 -70.66 -26.77
CA GLN A 226 -98.63 -70.31 -25.59
C GLN A 226 -97.20 -70.82 -25.71
N VAL A 227 -96.95 -72.01 -26.27
CA VAL A 227 -95.61 -72.51 -26.58
C VAL A 227 -94.92 -71.63 -27.63
N GLU A 228 -95.62 -71.21 -28.67
CA GLU A 228 -95.05 -70.33 -29.71
C GLU A 228 -94.72 -68.94 -29.14
N LYS A 229 -95.60 -68.41 -28.28
CA LYS A 229 -95.31 -67.20 -27.51
C LYS A 229 -94.06 -67.36 -26.64
N TYR A 230 -93.95 -68.46 -25.88
CA TYR A 230 -92.76 -68.70 -25.05
C TYR A 230 -91.48 -68.86 -25.88
N LYS A 231 -91.53 -69.42 -27.10
CA LYS A 231 -90.37 -69.41 -28.02
C LYS A 231 -89.96 -67.99 -28.40
N LEU A 232 -90.93 -67.12 -28.68
CA LEU A 232 -90.66 -65.71 -29.04
C LEU A 232 -90.09 -64.93 -27.84
N ASP A 233 -90.68 -65.10 -26.65
CA ASP A 233 -90.16 -64.54 -25.40
C ASP A 233 -88.72 -65.04 -25.12
N ILE A 234 -88.43 -66.32 -25.34
CA ILE A 234 -87.08 -66.91 -25.22
C ILE A 234 -86.12 -66.32 -26.26
N ALA A 235 -86.51 -66.22 -27.53
CA ALA A 235 -85.66 -65.67 -28.59
C ALA A 235 -85.30 -64.19 -28.31
N GLN A 236 -86.27 -63.40 -27.83
CA GLN A 236 -86.02 -62.03 -27.42
C GLN A 236 -85.10 -61.96 -26.18
N LEU A 237 -85.26 -62.84 -25.20
CA LEU A 237 -84.35 -62.93 -24.06
C LEU A 237 -82.93 -63.35 -24.47
N GLU A 238 -82.78 -64.27 -25.42
CA GLU A 238 -81.46 -64.62 -25.97
C GLU A 238 -80.80 -63.45 -26.71
N GLU A 239 -81.56 -62.65 -27.46
CA GLU A 239 -81.05 -61.46 -28.15
C GLU A 239 -80.55 -60.41 -27.14
N ASN A 240 -81.37 -60.09 -26.14
CA ASN A 240 -80.95 -59.23 -25.01
C ASN A 240 -79.70 -59.77 -24.29
N LEU A 241 -79.58 -61.10 -24.13
CA LEU A 241 -78.40 -61.74 -23.50
C LEU A 241 -77.15 -61.60 -24.40
N LYS A 242 -77.30 -61.73 -25.72
CA LYS A 242 -76.22 -61.49 -26.70
C LYS A 242 -75.75 -60.03 -26.68
N GLU A 243 -76.67 -59.07 -26.65
CA GLU A 243 -76.36 -57.64 -26.49
C GLU A 243 -75.63 -57.35 -25.17
N LYS A 244 -76.14 -57.84 -24.04
CA LYS A 244 -75.50 -57.63 -22.73
C LYS A 244 -74.14 -58.31 -22.61
N ASN A 245 -73.93 -59.45 -23.26
CA ASN A 245 -72.59 -60.04 -23.39
C ASN A 245 -71.64 -59.14 -24.20
N HIS A 246 -72.12 -58.49 -25.27
CA HIS A 246 -71.31 -57.55 -26.05
C HIS A 246 -70.97 -56.27 -25.25
N GLU A 247 -71.92 -55.69 -24.52
CA GLU A 247 -71.67 -54.60 -23.56
C GLU A 247 -70.62 -55.00 -22.52
N ILE A 248 -70.74 -56.18 -21.91
CA ILE A 248 -69.79 -56.70 -20.92
C ILE A 248 -68.38 -56.88 -21.53
N LEU A 249 -68.28 -57.33 -22.79
CA LEU A 249 -66.98 -57.45 -23.47
C LEU A 249 -66.37 -56.08 -23.77
N SER A 250 -67.15 -55.11 -24.25
CA SER A 250 -66.69 -53.74 -24.50
C SER A 250 -66.23 -53.05 -23.21
N LEU A 251 -67.00 -53.18 -22.12
CA LEU A 251 -66.63 -52.66 -20.81
C LEU A 251 -65.37 -53.33 -20.24
N LYS A 252 -65.22 -54.66 -20.41
CA LYS A 252 -63.98 -55.38 -20.03
C LYS A 252 -62.77 -54.87 -20.81
N GLN A 253 -62.88 -54.70 -22.13
CA GLN A 253 -61.79 -54.17 -22.94
C GLN A 253 -61.41 -52.74 -22.49
N SER A 254 -62.41 -51.88 -22.27
CA SER A 254 -62.15 -50.51 -21.79
C SER A 254 -61.51 -50.50 -20.39
N LEU A 255 -61.90 -51.40 -19.48
CA LEU A 255 -61.26 -51.54 -18.17
C LEU A 255 -59.81 -52.05 -18.28
N GLU A 256 -59.51 -52.97 -19.21
CA GLU A 256 -58.16 -53.46 -19.48
C GLU A 256 -57.27 -52.33 -20.06
N GLU A 257 -57.77 -51.61 -21.06
CA GLU A 257 -57.08 -50.45 -21.65
C GLU A 257 -56.79 -49.36 -20.62
N ASN A 258 -57.76 -49.05 -19.74
CA ASN A 258 -57.56 -48.14 -18.61
C ASN A 258 -56.54 -48.68 -17.60
N THR A 259 -56.52 -49.99 -17.34
CA THR A 259 -55.57 -50.63 -16.41
C THR A 259 -54.14 -50.55 -16.93
N VAL A 260 -53.92 -50.83 -18.23
CA VAL A 260 -52.62 -50.67 -18.90
C VAL A 260 -52.17 -49.21 -18.89
N MET A 261 -53.07 -48.27 -19.18
CA MET A 261 -52.77 -46.83 -19.13
C MET A 261 -52.40 -46.35 -17.72
N LEU A 262 -53.08 -46.86 -16.68
CA LEU A 262 -52.75 -46.54 -15.29
C LEU A 262 -51.43 -47.20 -14.83
N SER A 263 -51.14 -48.44 -15.24
CA SER A 263 -49.84 -49.09 -14.97
C SER A 263 -48.70 -48.24 -15.54
N LYS A 264 -48.83 -47.83 -16.81
CA LYS A 264 -47.83 -46.96 -17.45
C LYS A 264 -47.67 -45.63 -16.73
N GLN A 265 -48.76 -44.99 -16.28
CA GLN A 265 -48.65 -43.75 -15.49
C GLN A 265 -47.93 -43.97 -14.15
N VAL A 266 -48.14 -45.11 -13.49
CA VAL A 266 -47.42 -45.50 -12.26
C VAL A 266 -45.94 -45.76 -12.55
N GLU A 267 -45.60 -46.41 -13.66
CA GLU A 267 -44.23 -46.65 -14.12
C GLU A 267 -43.49 -45.34 -14.46
N ASP A 268 -44.11 -44.45 -15.23
CA ASP A 268 -43.58 -43.12 -15.59
C ASP A 268 -43.38 -42.25 -14.33
N LEU A 269 -44.30 -42.29 -13.36
CA LEU A 269 -44.16 -41.60 -12.07
C LEU A 269 -43.06 -42.20 -11.20
N ASN A 270 -42.94 -43.53 -11.14
CA ASN A 270 -41.89 -44.22 -10.37
C ASN A 270 -40.49 -43.90 -10.92
N ALA A 271 -40.32 -43.93 -12.24
CA ALA A 271 -39.08 -43.51 -12.90
C ALA A 271 -38.75 -42.04 -12.60
N LYS A 272 -39.75 -41.15 -12.60
CA LYS A 272 -39.57 -39.75 -12.22
C LYS A 272 -39.18 -39.58 -10.74
N CYS A 273 -39.75 -40.35 -9.83
CA CYS A 273 -39.35 -40.36 -8.42
C CYS A 273 -37.89 -40.79 -8.25
N GLN A 274 -37.45 -41.87 -8.90
CA GLN A 274 -36.06 -42.35 -8.85
C GLN A 274 -35.06 -41.32 -9.39
N LEU A 275 -35.43 -40.59 -10.45
CA LEU A 275 -34.61 -39.48 -10.96
C LEU A 275 -34.51 -38.33 -9.95
N LEU A 276 -35.62 -37.92 -9.33
CA LEU A 276 -35.64 -36.87 -8.30
C LEU A 276 -34.89 -37.28 -7.02
N GLU A 277 -34.95 -38.55 -6.62
CA GLU A 277 -34.17 -39.10 -5.51
C GLU A 277 -32.66 -39.06 -5.83
N LYS A 278 -32.27 -39.43 -7.05
CA LYS A 278 -30.88 -39.33 -7.49
C LYS A 278 -30.41 -37.87 -7.56
N GLU A 279 -31.19 -36.97 -8.14
CA GLU A 279 -30.86 -35.53 -8.20
C GLU A 279 -30.71 -34.92 -6.80
N LYS A 280 -31.61 -35.28 -5.86
CA LYS A 280 -31.52 -34.91 -4.45
C LYS A 280 -30.23 -35.42 -3.82
N GLU A 281 -29.88 -36.69 -4.01
CA GLU A 281 -28.66 -37.29 -3.46
C GLU A 281 -27.40 -36.65 -4.05
N ASP A 282 -27.37 -36.45 -5.37
CA ASP A 282 -26.34 -35.66 -6.08
C ASP A 282 -26.17 -34.25 -5.47
N HIS A 283 -27.27 -33.56 -5.17
CA HIS A 283 -27.25 -32.25 -4.51
C HIS A 283 -26.77 -32.31 -3.05
N VAL A 284 -27.15 -33.33 -2.29
CA VAL A 284 -26.66 -33.57 -0.92
C VAL A 284 -25.15 -33.82 -0.92
N ASN A 285 -24.63 -34.63 -1.84
CA ASN A 285 -23.20 -34.91 -1.95
C ASN A 285 -22.40 -33.64 -2.33
N ARG A 286 -22.84 -32.88 -3.35
CA ARG A 286 -22.22 -31.59 -3.71
C ARG A 286 -22.22 -30.59 -2.56
N ASN A 287 -23.32 -30.52 -1.79
CA ASN A 287 -23.40 -29.65 -0.62
C ASN A 287 -22.47 -30.11 0.51
N ARG A 288 -22.32 -31.42 0.72
CA ARG A 288 -21.36 -31.97 1.69
C ARG A 288 -19.92 -31.63 1.29
N GLU A 289 -19.53 -31.92 0.05
CA GLU A 289 -18.22 -31.58 -0.51
C GLU A 289 -17.93 -30.08 -0.41
N HIS A 290 -18.90 -29.22 -0.71
CA HIS A 290 -18.73 -27.77 -0.59
C HIS A 290 -18.53 -27.32 0.87
N ASN A 291 -19.28 -27.88 1.82
CA ASN A 291 -19.12 -27.62 3.24
C ASN A 291 -17.78 -28.14 3.79
N GLU A 292 -17.31 -29.30 3.33
CA GLU A 292 -16.00 -29.87 3.68
C GLU A 292 -14.86 -28.98 3.19
N ASN A 293 -14.94 -28.51 1.94
CA ASN A 293 -13.98 -27.55 1.36
C ASN A 293 -13.98 -26.20 2.11
N LEU A 294 -15.16 -25.61 2.36
CA LEU A 294 -15.28 -24.36 3.15
C LEU A 294 -14.73 -24.51 4.58
N ASN A 295 -14.94 -25.67 5.21
CA ASN A 295 -14.37 -25.95 6.52
C ASN A 295 -12.84 -26.05 6.44
N ALA A 296 -12.29 -26.74 5.43
CA ALA A 296 -10.84 -26.81 5.22
C ALA A 296 -10.22 -25.43 4.95
N GLU A 297 -10.85 -24.58 4.12
CA GLU A 297 -10.45 -23.19 3.90
C GLU A 297 -10.50 -22.37 5.20
N MET A 298 -11.57 -22.49 5.98
CA MET A 298 -11.70 -21.84 7.28
C MET A 298 -10.61 -22.27 8.28
N GLN A 299 -10.23 -23.55 8.32
CA GLN A 299 -9.13 -24.01 9.19
C GLN A 299 -7.77 -23.49 8.70
N ASN A 300 -7.54 -23.49 7.37
CA ASN A 300 -6.33 -22.90 6.79
C ASN A 300 -6.22 -21.39 7.09
N LEU A 301 -7.33 -20.64 7.04
CA LEU A 301 -7.37 -19.22 7.41
C LEU A 301 -7.12 -19.01 8.91
N LYS A 302 -7.70 -19.83 9.79
CA LYS A 302 -7.42 -19.80 11.24
C LYS A 302 -5.94 -20.07 11.51
N GLN A 303 -5.34 -21.06 10.85
CA GLN A 303 -3.92 -21.39 11.04
C GLN A 303 -3.00 -20.27 10.54
N LYS A 304 -3.34 -19.59 9.43
CA LYS A 304 -2.62 -18.40 8.97
C LYS A 304 -2.73 -17.24 9.96
N LEU A 305 -3.93 -16.94 10.45
CA LEU A 305 -4.16 -15.88 11.44
C LEU A 305 -3.34 -16.09 12.72
N ILE A 306 -3.24 -17.34 13.21
CA ILE A 306 -2.40 -17.70 14.37
C ILE A 306 -0.91 -17.45 14.08
N LEU A 307 -0.43 -17.77 12.87
CA LEU A 307 0.96 -17.54 12.48
C LEU A 307 1.26 -16.04 12.32
N GLU A 308 0.40 -15.29 11.64
CA GLU A 308 0.50 -13.82 11.49
C GLU A 308 0.49 -13.12 12.86
N GLN A 309 -0.35 -13.56 13.80
CA GLN A 309 -0.38 -13.03 15.16
C GLN A 309 0.91 -13.34 15.92
N GLN A 310 1.44 -14.57 15.83
CA GLN A 310 2.75 -14.91 16.42
C GLN A 310 3.92 -14.14 15.78
N GLU A 311 3.84 -13.77 14.50
CA GLU A 311 4.84 -12.90 13.87
C GLU A 311 4.70 -11.44 14.34
N HIS A 312 3.47 -10.94 14.50
CA HIS A 312 3.22 -9.62 15.05
C HIS A 312 3.74 -9.48 16.49
N GLU A 313 3.51 -10.48 17.36
CA GLU A 313 4.06 -10.54 18.72
C GLU A 313 5.60 -10.52 18.72
N LYS A 314 6.25 -11.28 17.82
CA LYS A 314 7.72 -11.27 17.66
C LYS A 314 8.25 -9.93 17.14
N LEU A 315 7.49 -9.24 16.28
CA LEU A 315 7.83 -7.89 15.80
C LEU A 315 7.69 -6.86 16.93
N GLN A 316 6.62 -6.92 17.72
CA GLN A 316 6.41 -6.04 18.86
C GLN A 316 7.51 -6.21 19.94
N GLN A 317 7.95 -7.45 20.21
CA GLN A 317 9.09 -7.72 21.09
C GLN A 317 10.40 -7.10 20.55
N LYS A 318 10.65 -7.18 19.24
CA LYS A 318 11.82 -6.54 18.60
C LYS A 318 11.72 -5.01 18.64
N GLU A 319 10.54 -4.44 18.46
CA GLU A 319 10.31 -2.99 18.56
C GLU A 319 10.65 -2.48 19.98
N LEU A 320 10.21 -3.18 21.02
CA LEU A 320 10.56 -2.87 22.41
C LEU A 320 12.07 -2.97 22.67
N GLN A 321 12.76 -3.96 22.09
CA GLN A 321 14.23 -4.08 22.17
C GLN A 321 14.94 -2.91 21.45
N VAL A 322 14.50 -2.55 20.24
CA VAL A 322 15.07 -1.41 19.49
C VAL A 322 14.83 -0.09 20.21
N ASN A 323 13.64 0.12 20.80
CA ASN A 323 13.34 1.31 21.60
C ASN A 323 14.23 1.41 22.86
N SER A 324 14.53 0.27 23.50
CA SER A 324 15.46 0.22 24.64
C SER A 324 16.90 0.58 24.24
N LEU A 325 17.39 0.06 23.10
CA LEU A 325 18.71 0.41 22.57
C LEU A 325 18.79 1.88 22.15
N LEU A 326 17.75 2.41 21.51
CA LEU A 326 17.65 3.82 21.12
C LEU A 326 17.61 4.76 22.34
N GLN A 327 17.03 4.31 23.46
CA GLN A 327 17.06 5.04 24.73
C GLN A 327 18.50 5.11 25.28
N GLN A 328 19.22 3.98 25.32
CA GLN A 328 20.62 3.92 25.73
C GLN A 328 21.54 4.76 24.83
N GLU A 329 21.34 4.73 23.51
CA GLU A 329 22.11 5.55 22.57
C GLU A 329 21.91 7.06 22.79
N LYS A 330 20.68 7.50 23.09
CA LYS A 330 20.39 8.89 23.46
C LYS A 330 21.07 9.30 24.78
N GLU A 331 21.07 8.44 25.77
CA GLU A 331 21.71 8.69 27.08
C GLU A 331 23.23 8.78 26.93
N LEU A 332 23.85 7.89 26.15
CA LEU A 332 25.27 7.94 25.80
C LEU A 332 25.61 9.19 24.97
N SER A 333 24.78 9.54 23.97
CA SER A 333 24.95 10.74 23.15
C SER A 333 24.86 12.02 24.00
N SER A 334 23.91 12.09 24.94
CA SER A 334 23.78 13.20 25.88
C SER A 334 25.01 13.31 26.80
N SER A 335 25.52 12.19 27.31
CA SER A 335 26.73 12.17 28.15
C SER A 335 27.99 12.60 27.38
N LEU A 336 28.14 12.16 26.12
CA LEU A 336 29.23 12.60 25.25
C LEU A 336 29.13 14.08 24.89
N HIS A 337 27.92 14.58 24.62
CA HIS A 337 27.69 16.00 24.36
C HIS A 337 28.02 16.87 25.59
N GLN A 338 27.63 16.44 26.79
CA GLN A 338 27.98 17.11 28.04
C GLN A 338 29.50 17.18 28.26
N LYS A 339 30.22 16.08 28.04
CA LYS A 339 31.70 16.04 28.13
C LYS A 339 32.37 16.92 27.07
N LEU A 340 31.81 16.98 25.87
CA LEU A 340 32.30 17.84 24.80
C LEU A 340 32.11 19.33 25.15
N CYS A 341 31.00 19.69 25.78
CA CYS A 341 30.76 21.04 26.29
C CYS A 341 31.74 21.41 27.41
N SER A 342 31.96 20.53 28.40
CA SER A 342 32.93 20.82 29.48
C SER A 342 34.36 20.97 28.96
N PHE A 343 34.77 20.11 28.00
CA PHE A 343 36.07 20.24 27.35
C PHE A 343 36.19 21.53 26.52
N GLN A 344 35.11 21.97 25.86
CA GLN A 344 35.08 23.27 25.17
C GLN A 344 35.21 24.44 26.15
N GLU A 345 34.59 24.37 27.34
CA GLU A 345 34.79 25.39 28.37
C GLU A 345 36.22 25.39 28.93
N GLU A 346 36.83 24.22 29.13
CA GLU A 346 38.22 24.07 29.59
C GLU A 346 39.21 24.64 28.55
N MET A 347 39.06 24.27 27.28
CA MET A 347 39.77 24.86 26.14
C MET A 347 39.67 26.40 26.09
N VAL A 348 38.49 26.97 26.38
CA VAL A 348 38.29 28.43 26.43
C VAL A 348 38.97 29.05 27.66
N LYS A 349 38.93 28.39 28.82
CA LYS A 349 39.63 28.84 30.04
C LYS A 349 41.15 28.86 29.82
N GLU A 350 41.73 27.79 29.26
CA GLU A 350 43.16 27.73 28.90
C GLU A 350 43.54 28.79 27.86
N LYS A 351 42.76 28.93 26.78
CA LYS A 351 43.00 29.95 25.76
C LYS A 351 43.01 31.37 26.36
N ASN A 352 42.07 31.68 27.26
CA ASN A 352 42.01 32.99 27.90
C ASN A 352 43.22 33.21 28.82
N LEU A 353 43.67 32.20 29.56
CA LEU A 353 44.90 32.26 30.36
C LEU A 353 46.13 32.54 29.49
N PHE A 354 46.29 31.83 28.36
CA PHE A 354 47.39 32.11 27.42
C PHE A 354 47.31 33.50 26.78
N GLU A 355 46.11 34.04 26.54
CA GLU A 355 45.94 35.43 26.08
C GLU A 355 46.29 36.46 27.17
N GLU A 356 46.04 36.16 28.45
CA GLU A 356 46.45 36.99 29.59
C GLU A 356 47.98 36.91 29.86
N GLU A 357 48.59 35.72 29.76
CA GLU A 357 50.04 35.53 29.87
C GLU A 357 50.79 36.21 28.72
N LEU A 358 50.33 36.03 27.47
CA LEU A 358 50.91 36.69 26.30
C LEU A 358 50.83 38.22 26.44
N LYS A 359 49.70 38.74 26.95
CA LYS A 359 49.56 40.17 27.21
C LYS A 359 50.53 40.66 28.30
N GLN A 360 50.71 39.91 29.39
CA GLN A 360 51.69 40.26 30.42
C GLN A 360 53.12 40.27 29.88
N ALA A 361 53.49 39.28 29.04
CA ALA A 361 54.81 39.24 28.39
C ALA A 361 55.03 40.42 27.42
N LEU A 362 54.00 40.85 26.68
CA LEU A 362 54.05 42.06 25.85
C LEU A 362 54.17 43.34 26.70
N ASP A 363 53.36 43.46 27.75
CA ASP A 363 53.43 44.56 28.72
C ASP A 363 54.81 44.62 29.41
N GLU A 364 55.54 43.50 29.55
CA GLU A 364 56.92 43.47 30.06
C GLU A 364 57.96 43.82 29.00
N LEU A 365 57.79 43.35 27.76
CA LEU A 365 58.66 43.68 26.63
C LEU A 365 58.67 45.19 26.36
N ASP A 366 57.50 45.86 26.37
CA ASP A 366 57.38 47.32 26.24
C ASP A 366 58.15 48.05 27.36
N LYS A 367 58.08 47.56 28.60
CA LYS A 367 58.83 48.13 29.74
C LYS A 367 60.34 47.92 29.61
N LEU A 368 60.78 46.82 28.99
CA LEU A 368 62.20 46.57 28.71
C LEU A 368 62.69 47.46 27.56
N GLN A 369 61.94 47.58 26.47
CA GLN A 369 62.26 48.47 25.35
C GLN A 369 62.35 49.93 25.81
N GLN A 370 61.43 50.40 26.68
CA GLN A 370 61.52 51.75 27.26
C GLN A 370 62.78 51.96 28.12
N LYS A 371 63.28 50.92 28.80
CA LYS A 371 64.56 50.97 29.54
C LYS A 371 65.76 50.92 28.61
N GLU A 372 65.69 50.14 27.54
CA GLU A 372 66.72 50.08 26.50
C GLU A 372 66.88 51.44 25.80
N GLU A 373 65.77 52.09 25.41
CA GLU A 373 65.78 53.46 24.89
C GLU A 373 66.35 54.48 25.88
N GLN A 374 66.12 54.33 27.18
CA GLN A 374 66.72 55.19 28.20
C GLN A 374 68.23 54.93 28.33
N SER A 375 68.63 53.66 28.29
CA SER A 375 70.04 53.24 28.30
C SER A 375 70.79 53.77 27.07
N GLU A 376 70.22 53.65 25.87
CA GLU A 376 70.80 54.23 24.65
C GLU A 376 71.02 55.74 24.76
N ARG A 377 70.05 56.48 25.32
CA ARG A 377 70.16 57.94 25.49
C ARG A 377 71.32 58.29 26.44
N LEU A 378 71.49 57.53 27.53
CA LEU A 378 72.61 57.69 28.46
C LEU A 378 73.95 57.29 27.82
N VAL A 379 74.00 56.22 27.04
CA VAL A 379 75.20 55.82 26.29
C VAL A 379 75.60 56.89 25.27
N LYS A 380 74.64 57.46 24.52
CA LYS A 380 74.89 58.55 23.57
C LYS A 380 75.44 59.81 24.27
N GLN A 381 74.92 60.15 25.45
CA GLN A 381 75.46 61.24 26.27
C GLN A 381 76.90 60.96 26.76
N LEU A 382 77.18 59.74 27.22
CA LEU A 382 78.53 59.34 27.65
C LEU A 382 79.52 59.25 26.46
N GLU A 383 79.05 58.88 25.28
CA GLU A 383 79.83 58.96 24.04
C GLU A 383 80.17 60.41 23.65
N GLU A 384 79.23 61.34 23.80
CA GLU A 384 79.48 62.77 23.55
C GLU A 384 80.44 63.36 24.59
N GLU A 385 80.28 63.02 25.87
CA GLU A 385 81.19 63.47 26.93
C GLU A 385 82.59 62.85 26.82
N THR A 386 82.71 61.59 26.40
CA THR A 386 84.03 60.97 26.16
C THR A 386 84.71 61.53 24.91
N LYS A 387 83.94 61.93 23.88
CA LYS A 387 84.48 62.69 22.73
C LYS A 387 85.01 64.05 23.17
N SER A 388 84.23 64.85 23.91
CA SER A 388 84.69 66.18 24.37
C SER A 388 85.89 66.10 25.32
N ARG A 389 85.87 65.18 26.29
CA ARG A 389 87.03 64.93 27.19
C ARG A 389 88.27 64.46 26.41
N ALA A 390 88.12 63.69 25.32
CA ALA A 390 89.24 63.30 24.47
C ALA A 390 89.80 64.47 23.63
N GLU A 391 88.96 65.43 23.24
CA GLU A 391 89.38 66.69 22.59
C GLU A 391 90.09 67.62 23.59
N GLU A 392 89.57 67.75 24.81
CA GLU A 392 90.24 68.48 25.91
C GLU A 392 91.60 67.87 26.25
N LEU A 393 91.70 66.53 26.34
CA LEU A 393 92.95 65.83 26.58
C LEU A 393 93.98 66.08 25.48
N LYS A 394 93.59 66.04 24.19
CA LYS A 394 94.49 66.39 23.08
C LYS A 394 95.00 67.84 23.20
N LEU A 395 94.11 68.78 23.50
CA LEU A 395 94.47 70.19 23.66
C LEU A 395 95.41 70.40 24.86
N LEU A 396 95.29 69.61 25.93
CA LEU A 396 96.21 69.60 27.05
C LEU A 396 97.56 68.95 26.69
N GLU A 397 97.56 67.85 25.94
CA GLU A 397 98.77 67.16 25.48
C GLU A 397 99.59 68.02 24.52
N GLU A 398 98.94 68.78 23.62
CA GLU A 398 99.59 69.79 22.76
C GLU A 398 100.22 70.93 23.57
N LYS A 399 99.50 71.45 24.58
CA LYS A 399 100.05 72.46 25.50
C LYS A 399 101.24 71.93 26.31
N LEU A 400 101.18 70.67 26.73
CA LEU A 400 102.23 70.01 27.50
C LEU A 400 103.49 69.84 26.64
N LYS A 401 103.36 69.33 25.41
CA LYS A 401 104.47 69.27 24.42
C LYS A 401 105.06 70.64 24.10
N GLY A 402 104.22 71.68 24.01
CA GLY A 402 104.68 73.06 23.87
C GLY A 402 105.54 73.52 25.07
N LYS A 403 105.17 73.14 26.29
CA LYS A 403 105.95 73.46 27.51
C LYS A 403 107.18 72.59 27.68
N GLU A 404 107.17 71.34 27.23
CA GLU A 404 108.37 70.50 27.14
C GLU A 404 109.40 71.11 26.20
N ALA A 405 108.97 71.57 25.01
CA ALA A 405 109.86 72.25 24.05
C ALA A 405 110.39 73.61 24.56
N GLU A 406 109.59 74.39 25.30
CA GLU A 406 110.07 75.59 26.00
C GLU A 406 111.12 75.23 27.07
N LEU A 407 110.87 74.18 27.86
CA LEU A 407 111.76 73.73 28.93
C LEU A 407 113.07 73.16 28.39
N GLU A 408 113.02 72.37 27.30
CA GLU A 408 114.20 71.83 26.61
C GLU A 408 115.04 72.95 25.98
N LYS A 409 114.40 73.94 25.36
CA LYS A 409 115.10 75.14 24.87
C LYS A 409 115.75 75.93 26.02
N SER A 410 115.10 76.01 27.18
CA SER A 410 115.64 76.67 28.38
C SER A 410 116.80 75.86 29.00
N SER A 411 116.70 74.54 29.03
CA SER A 411 117.76 73.68 29.57
C SER A 411 118.98 73.63 28.65
N ALA A 412 118.79 73.64 27.32
CA ALA A 412 119.85 73.79 26.33
C ALA A 412 120.55 75.17 26.44
N ALA A 413 119.81 76.25 26.68
CA ALA A 413 120.39 77.55 26.95
C ALA A 413 121.19 77.56 28.27
N HIS A 414 120.70 76.86 29.30
CA HIS A 414 121.39 76.72 30.59
C HIS A 414 122.66 75.87 30.49
N THR A 415 122.65 74.73 29.79
CA THR A 415 123.86 73.91 29.60
C THR A 415 124.89 74.64 28.76
N HIS A 416 124.49 75.39 27.73
CA HIS A 416 125.41 76.26 26.99
C HIS A 416 126.04 77.35 27.87
N ALA A 417 125.25 78.01 28.73
CA ALA A 417 125.77 79.00 29.69
C ALA A 417 126.74 78.37 30.72
N THR A 418 126.43 77.16 31.20
CA THR A 418 127.29 76.39 32.11
C THR A 418 128.60 75.97 31.44
N LEU A 419 128.57 75.56 30.17
CA LEU A 419 129.79 75.27 29.39
C LEU A 419 130.66 76.53 29.21
N LEU A 420 130.07 77.68 28.86
CA LEU A 420 130.81 78.95 28.76
C LEU A 420 131.41 79.41 30.11
N LEU A 421 130.76 79.09 31.24
CA LEU A 421 131.33 79.30 32.57
C LEU A 421 132.48 78.33 32.86
N GLN A 422 132.36 77.07 32.46
CA GLN A 422 133.39 76.05 32.63
C GLN A 422 134.62 76.31 31.74
N GLU A 423 134.44 76.78 30.51
CA GLU A 423 135.55 77.24 29.64
C GLU A 423 136.30 78.42 30.25
N LYS A 424 135.57 79.42 30.80
CA LYS A 424 136.19 80.55 31.51
C LYS A 424 136.93 80.10 32.76
N TYR A 425 136.35 79.19 33.54
CA TYR A 425 137.00 78.62 34.72
C TYR A 425 138.30 77.90 34.33
N ASN A 426 138.24 76.99 33.35
CA ASN A 426 139.41 76.27 32.84
C ASN A 426 140.49 77.24 32.30
N SER A 427 140.09 78.29 31.58
CA SER A 427 141.01 79.34 31.11
C SER A 427 141.70 80.08 32.27
N THR A 428 140.97 80.40 33.35
CA THR A 428 141.58 80.99 34.55
C THR A 428 142.51 80.03 35.28
N VAL A 429 142.16 78.74 35.37
CA VAL A 429 143.03 77.69 35.93
C VAL A 429 144.32 77.57 35.11
N GLN A 430 144.24 77.52 33.78
CA GLN A 430 145.42 77.44 32.93
C GLN A 430 146.36 78.64 33.13
N SER A 431 145.81 79.85 33.27
CA SER A 431 146.60 81.05 33.56
C SER A 431 147.26 81.05 34.95
N LEU A 432 146.68 80.33 35.92
CA LEU A 432 147.28 80.12 37.24
C LEU A 432 148.39 79.06 37.19
N GLU A 433 148.23 78.02 36.37
CA GLU A 433 149.28 77.02 36.10
C GLU A 433 150.50 77.68 35.42
N ASP A 434 150.29 78.53 34.41
CA ASP A 434 151.37 79.27 33.73
C ASP A 434 152.16 80.18 34.69
N VAL A 435 151.46 80.90 35.58
CA VAL A 435 152.10 81.73 36.62
C VAL A 435 152.85 80.88 37.64
N THR A 436 152.32 79.69 37.99
CA THR A 436 152.98 78.74 38.90
C THR A 436 154.25 78.15 38.27
N ALA A 437 154.22 77.82 36.98
CA ALA A 437 155.38 77.34 36.23
C ALA A 437 156.48 78.41 36.13
N GLN A 438 156.12 79.68 35.91
CA GLN A 438 157.07 80.80 35.99
C GLN A 438 157.73 80.90 37.37
N PHE A 439 156.94 80.75 38.45
CA PHE A 439 157.45 80.83 39.83
C PHE A 439 158.43 79.69 40.16
N GLU A 440 158.13 78.45 39.76
CA GLU A 440 159.04 77.32 39.92
C GLU A 440 160.32 77.46 39.07
N SER A 441 160.25 78.07 37.88
CA SER A 441 161.45 78.35 37.08
C SER A 441 162.40 79.35 37.75
N TYR A 442 161.85 80.38 38.42
CA TYR A 442 162.62 81.38 39.16
C TYR A 442 163.30 80.78 40.40
N LYS A 443 162.56 79.91 41.10
CA LYS A 443 163.03 79.13 42.25
C LYS A 443 164.15 78.15 41.89
N ALA A 444 164.07 77.51 40.72
CA ALA A 444 165.15 76.66 40.20
C ALA A 444 166.42 77.46 39.87
N LEU A 445 166.29 78.64 39.26
CA LEU A 445 167.44 79.49 38.92
C LEU A 445 168.18 79.95 40.19
N THR A 446 167.44 80.37 41.22
CA THR A 446 168.02 80.84 42.49
C THR A 446 168.72 79.71 43.26
N ALA A 447 168.29 78.45 43.09
CA ALA A 447 168.93 77.31 43.72
C ALA A 447 170.34 77.03 43.13
N SER A 448 170.52 77.19 41.81
CA SER A 448 171.80 76.95 41.14
C SER A 448 172.90 77.92 41.56
N GLU A 449 172.56 79.16 41.93
CA GLU A 449 173.52 80.21 42.29
C GLU A 449 174.01 80.09 43.75
N ILE A 450 173.35 79.27 44.58
CA ILE A 450 173.67 79.05 46.01
C ILE A 450 174.70 77.91 46.20
N GLU A 451 174.89 77.04 45.21
CA GLU A 451 175.75 75.86 45.34
C GLU A 451 177.24 76.18 45.08
N ASP A 452 177.55 76.97 44.05
CA ASP A 452 178.94 77.30 43.66
C ASP A 452 179.70 78.15 44.70
N LEU A 453 179.01 78.99 45.48
CA LEU A 453 179.63 79.82 46.53
C LEU A 453 179.86 79.07 47.86
N LYS A 454 179.48 77.79 47.94
CA LYS A 454 179.55 77.00 49.18
C LYS A 454 180.86 76.21 49.36
N LEU A 455 181.72 76.19 48.35
CA LEU A 455 182.87 75.28 48.24
C LEU A 455 184.22 75.89 48.68
N GLN A 456 184.23 77.02 49.40
CA GLN A 456 185.46 77.72 49.79
C GLN A 456 185.55 78.17 51.27
N ASN A 457 184.74 77.62 52.19
CA ASN A 457 184.87 77.91 53.62
C ASN A 457 184.71 76.66 54.51
N SER A 458 185.56 75.68 54.25
CA SER A 458 185.68 74.43 55.02
C SER A 458 186.25 74.65 56.43
N SER A 459 186.07 73.64 57.29
CA SER A 459 186.92 73.37 58.46
C SER A 459 186.91 74.39 59.60
N LEU A 460 185.87 74.35 60.44
CA LEU A 460 186.00 74.39 61.91
C LEU A 460 184.70 73.88 62.59
N GLN A 461 184.83 73.40 63.85
CA GLN A 461 183.73 73.15 64.80
C GLN A 461 182.56 72.30 64.27
N GLU A 462 182.61 70.97 64.26
CA GLU A 462 183.04 70.03 65.32
C GLU A 462 182.25 70.16 66.64
N LYS A 463 181.46 69.12 66.96
CA LYS A 463 180.93 68.73 68.29
C LYS A 463 180.05 69.73 69.07
N MET A 464 178.76 69.84 68.72
CA MET A 464 177.62 69.49 69.60
C MET A 464 176.44 69.02 68.71
N ALA A 465 175.61 68.00 68.96
CA ALA A 465 175.26 67.13 70.10
C ALA A 465 173.90 67.42 70.79
N LYS A 466 172.91 66.58 70.44
CA LYS A 466 171.67 66.20 71.18
C LYS A 466 170.43 67.13 71.16
N ALA A 467 169.27 66.43 71.23
CA ALA A 467 167.88 66.88 71.46
C ALA A 467 167.18 67.70 70.35
N GLY A 468 165.88 67.54 70.06
CA GLY A 468 164.94 66.43 70.36
C GLY A 468 163.58 66.84 70.94
N LYS A 469 162.52 66.04 70.64
CA LYS A 469 161.10 66.16 71.10
C LYS A 469 160.33 67.35 70.49
N ASN A 470 158.99 67.35 70.35
CA ASN A 470 157.91 66.35 70.52
C ASN A 470 156.74 66.72 69.53
N ALA A 471 155.86 65.81 69.08
CA ALA A 471 154.56 65.40 69.69
C ALA A 471 153.51 66.55 69.79
N ASP A 472 152.19 66.38 69.62
CA ASP A 472 151.33 65.19 69.38
C ASP A 472 150.02 65.67 68.65
N ASP A 473 149.02 64.87 68.25
CA ASP A 473 148.07 64.11 69.11
C ASP A 473 147.37 62.93 68.40
N ILE A 474 146.75 62.03 69.18
CA ILE A 474 146.40 60.65 68.79
C ILE A 474 144.96 60.25 69.24
N GLN A 475 144.53 59.04 68.82
CA GLN A 475 143.71 58.05 69.57
C GLN A 475 142.24 57.90 69.13
N GLY A 476 141.65 56.71 68.90
CA GLY A 476 142.08 55.28 68.93
C GLY A 476 140.85 54.39 68.58
N GLN A 477 140.69 53.08 68.85
CA GLN A 477 141.49 51.85 69.07
C GLN A 477 140.47 50.70 69.39
N ILE A 478 140.60 49.38 69.13
CA ILE A 478 141.53 48.54 68.32
C ILE A 478 140.92 47.11 68.12
N LEU A 479 141.33 46.35 67.07
CA LEU A 479 141.26 44.86 66.82
C LEU A 479 140.00 44.00 67.12
N ALA A 480 139.59 43.18 66.12
CA ALA A 480 139.16 41.77 66.26
C ALA A 480 139.11 41.03 64.89
N THR A 481 139.58 39.78 64.78
CA THR A 481 139.50 38.98 63.52
C THR A 481 139.32 37.46 63.78
N GLU A 482 138.14 37.07 64.27
CA GLU A 482 137.69 35.67 64.31
C GLU A 482 136.20 35.60 63.87
N SER A 483 135.92 35.31 62.59
CA SER A 483 134.57 35.52 62.03
C SER A 483 134.03 34.46 61.04
N SER A 484 134.86 33.54 60.53
CA SER A 484 134.50 32.72 59.35
C SER A 484 133.56 31.52 59.60
N ASN A 485 133.25 31.17 60.85
CA ASN A 485 132.50 29.95 61.19
C ASN A 485 131.01 30.16 61.55
N GLN A 486 130.48 31.38 61.50
CA GLN A 486 129.08 31.64 61.90
C GLN A 486 128.06 31.66 60.74
N GLU A 487 128.53 31.74 59.49
CA GLU A 487 127.66 31.97 58.32
C GLU A 487 127.14 30.67 57.69
N TYR A 488 127.97 29.63 57.61
CA TYR A 488 127.59 28.30 57.11
C TYR A 488 126.39 27.69 57.86
N ALA A 489 126.31 27.92 59.17
CA ALA A 489 125.20 27.45 60.01
C ALA A 489 123.87 28.15 59.67
N ARG A 490 123.89 29.44 59.32
CA ARG A 490 122.67 30.18 58.89
C ARG A 490 122.21 29.72 57.51
N MET A 491 123.15 29.50 56.58
CA MET A 491 122.84 29.08 55.21
C MET A 491 122.18 27.69 55.15
N LEU A 492 122.67 26.73 55.95
CA LEU A 492 122.03 25.41 56.08
C LEU A 492 120.61 25.50 56.66
N LEU A 493 120.41 26.33 57.70
CA LEU A 493 119.10 26.50 58.33
C LEU A 493 118.07 27.15 57.37
N ASP A 494 118.49 28.16 56.60
CA ASP A 494 117.65 28.83 55.59
C ASP A 494 117.28 27.89 54.44
N LEU A 495 118.21 27.08 53.94
CA LEU A 495 117.94 26.06 52.91
C LEU A 495 116.97 24.99 53.43
N GLN A 496 117.16 24.49 54.65
CA GLN A 496 116.25 23.50 55.26
C GLN A 496 114.85 24.09 55.50
N THR A 497 114.77 25.35 55.93
CA THR A 497 113.50 26.07 56.11
C THR A 497 112.76 26.28 54.78
N LYS A 498 113.50 26.63 53.72
CA LYS A 498 112.94 26.79 52.36
C LYS A 498 112.46 25.47 51.77
N SER A 499 113.19 24.36 51.98
CA SER A 499 112.73 23.03 51.59
C SER A 499 111.42 22.65 52.29
N ALA A 500 111.35 22.81 53.62
CA ALA A 500 110.16 22.51 54.42
C ALA A 500 108.98 23.48 54.18
N LEU A 501 109.18 24.56 53.43
CA LEU A 501 108.12 25.47 52.98
C LEU A 501 107.63 25.06 51.57
N LYS A 502 108.53 24.75 50.64
CA LYS A 502 108.18 24.20 49.33
C LYS A 502 107.48 22.84 49.40
N GLU A 503 107.86 22.00 50.37
CA GLU A 503 107.20 20.72 50.59
C GLU A 503 105.76 20.88 51.13
N ARG A 504 105.50 21.95 51.89
CA ARG A 504 104.12 22.33 52.29
C ARG A 504 103.31 22.87 51.12
N GLU A 505 103.88 23.74 50.28
CA GLU A 505 103.21 24.20 49.05
C GLU A 505 102.84 23.00 48.14
N ILE A 506 103.74 22.03 47.98
CA ILE A 506 103.49 20.81 47.21
C ILE A 506 102.36 19.97 47.84
N GLN A 507 102.35 19.81 49.17
CA GLN A 507 101.27 19.10 49.87
C GLN A 507 99.92 19.82 49.73
N GLU A 508 99.88 21.15 49.82
CA GLU A 508 98.68 21.96 49.66
C GLU A 508 98.13 21.93 48.22
N ILE A 509 99.01 21.98 47.21
CA ILE A 509 98.66 21.75 45.80
C ILE A 509 98.17 20.31 45.58
N THR A 510 98.76 19.32 46.26
CA THR A 510 98.34 17.92 46.16
C THR A 510 96.95 17.71 46.77
N VAL A 511 96.69 18.23 47.97
CA VAL A 511 95.37 18.13 48.63
C VAL A 511 94.30 18.88 47.84
N SER A 512 94.58 20.11 47.39
CA SER A 512 93.59 20.90 46.63
C SER A 512 93.30 20.31 45.24
N SER A 513 94.28 19.70 44.57
CA SER A 513 94.03 18.95 43.33
C SER A 513 93.29 17.62 43.57
N PHE A 514 93.60 16.90 44.65
CA PHE A 514 92.89 15.67 45.02
C PHE A 514 91.42 15.94 45.38
N GLN A 515 91.14 17.04 46.09
CA GLN A 515 89.78 17.53 46.33
C GLN A 515 89.04 17.76 45.00
N LYS A 516 89.66 18.49 44.08
CA LYS A 516 89.08 18.81 42.76
C LYS A 516 88.84 17.58 41.88
N ILE A 517 89.72 16.58 41.95
CA ILE A 517 89.53 15.27 41.31
C ILE A 517 88.36 14.51 41.94
N THR A 518 88.23 14.55 43.27
CA THR A 518 87.12 13.91 43.99
C THR A 518 85.77 14.56 43.63
N ASP A 519 85.72 15.89 43.58
CA ASP A 519 84.52 16.64 43.20
C ASP A 519 84.10 16.32 41.75
N LEU A 520 85.05 16.26 40.81
CA LEU A 520 84.80 15.87 39.42
C LEU A 520 84.34 14.41 39.28
N GLN A 521 84.91 13.48 40.05
CA GLN A 521 84.46 12.07 40.07
C GLN A 521 83.03 11.94 40.60
N ASN A 522 82.64 12.76 41.58
CA ASN A 522 81.28 12.78 42.11
C ASN A 522 80.30 13.41 41.10
N GLN A 523 80.69 14.47 40.41
CA GLN A 523 79.90 15.05 39.30
C GLN A 523 79.69 14.05 38.15
N LEU A 524 80.74 13.30 37.77
CA LEU A 524 80.63 12.29 36.72
C LEU A 524 79.65 11.17 37.10
N LYS A 525 79.72 10.66 38.33
CA LYS A 525 78.77 9.66 38.86
C LYS A 525 77.34 10.17 38.89
N GLN A 526 77.13 11.42 39.33
CA GLN A 526 75.81 12.04 39.33
C GLN A 526 75.23 12.09 37.91
N GLN A 527 76.03 12.49 36.92
CA GLN A 527 75.60 12.45 35.51
C GLN A 527 75.30 11.04 35.01
N GLU A 528 76.13 10.03 35.31
CA GLU A 528 75.86 8.63 34.96
C GLU A 528 74.55 8.11 35.58
N GLU A 529 74.23 8.52 36.81
CA GLU A 529 73.03 8.09 37.54
C GLU A 529 71.77 8.85 37.08
N ASP A 530 71.90 10.12 36.70
CA ASP A 530 70.83 10.91 36.10
C ASP A 530 70.52 10.46 34.65
N PHE A 531 71.54 10.15 33.83
CA PHE A 531 71.34 9.55 32.51
C PHE A 531 70.68 8.16 32.59
N ARG A 532 71.01 7.38 33.63
CA ARG A 532 70.38 6.07 33.89
C ARG A 532 68.89 6.22 34.20
N LYS A 533 68.52 7.14 35.09
CA LYS A 533 67.11 7.47 35.37
C LYS A 533 66.38 7.96 34.13
N GLN A 534 66.99 8.86 33.35
CA GLN A 534 66.39 9.32 32.09
C GLN A 534 66.13 8.17 31.11
N LEU A 535 67.03 7.18 31.02
CA LEU A 535 66.84 5.97 30.20
C LEU A 535 65.71 5.06 30.73
N GLU A 536 65.60 4.88 32.04
CA GLU A 536 64.51 4.11 32.66
C GLU A 536 63.15 4.82 32.49
N ASP A 537 63.08 6.14 32.69
CA ASP A 537 61.90 6.95 32.42
C ASP A 537 61.52 6.96 30.93
N GLU A 538 62.50 6.96 30.02
CA GLU A 538 62.28 6.86 28.57
C GLU A 538 61.74 5.48 28.18
N ALA A 539 62.23 4.41 28.80
CA ALA A 539 61.73 3.05 28.62
C ALA A 539 60.31 2.89 29.19
N ALA A 540 60.04 3.40 30.39
CA ALA A 540 58.71 3.40 30.99
C ALA A 540 57.70 4.21 30.16
N ARG A 541 58.10 5.40 29.67
CA ARG A 541 57.28 6.20 28.74
C ARG A 541 57.06 5.50 27.39
N LYS A 542 58.01 4.70 26.90
CA LYS A 542 57.82 3.89 25.68
C LYS A 542 56.85 2.74 25.91
N ALA A 543 57.02 1.94 26.97
CA ALA A 543 56.11 0.84 27.29
C ALA A 543 54.67 1.34 27.54
N GLY A 544 54.51 2.47 28.25
CA GLY A 544 53.21 3.13 28.41
C GLY A 544 52.60 3.56 27.08
N LYS A 545 53.39 4.15 26.18
CA LYS A 545 52.95 4.52 24.82
C LYS A 545 52.55 3.28 24.01
N GLU A 546 53.35 2.21 24.01
CA GLU A 546 53.04 0.97 23.29
C GLU A 546 51.73 0.34 23.78
N ASN A 547 51.47 0.31 25.10
CA ASN A 547 50.19 -0.14 25.64
C ASN A 547 49.02 0.71 25.14
N THR A 548 49.10 2.05 25.26
CA THR A 548 48.03 2.93 24.73
C THR A 548 47.86 2.82 23.22
N MET A 549 48.92 2.51 22.48
CA MET A 549 48.89 2.32 21.02
C MET A 549 48.25 0.97 20.64
N ALA A 550 48.42 -0.07 21.46
CA ALA A 550 47.71 -1.33 21.32
C ALA A 550 46.20 -1.15 21.62
N GLU A 551 45.84 -0.50 22.74
CA GLU A 551 44.45 -0.18 23.11
C GLU A 551 43.74 0.62 22.00
N LEU A 552 44.37 1.69 21.49
CA LEU A 552 43.86 2.47 20.36
C LEU A 552 43.72 1.61 19.08
N THR A 553 44.61 0.65 18.84
CA THR A 553 44.53 -0.24 17.69
C THR A 553 43.37 -1.24 17.81
N GLU A 554 43.09 -1.75 19.01
CA GLU A 554 41.91 -2.59 19.27
C GLU A 554 40.60 -1.79 19.14
N GLU A 555 40.54 -0.58 19.69
CA GLU A 555 39.41 0.35 19.56
C GLU A 555 39.15 0.70 18.08
N ILE A 556 40.19 1.00 17.29
CA ILE A 556 40.08 1.23 15.84
C ILE A 556 39.53 -0.01 15.10
N ASN A 557 39.96 -1.22 15.46
CA ASN A 557 39.47 -2.45 14.85
C ASN A 557 38.01 -2.73 15.22
N LYS A 558 37.61 -2.47 16.47
CA LYS A 558 36.23 -2.54 16.98
C LYS A 558 35.31 -1.56 16.24
N TRP A 559 35.69 -0.28 16.10
CA TRP A 559 34.92 0.69 15.31
C TRP A 559 34.87 0.33 13.82
N ARG A 560 35.96 -0.19 13.25
CA ARG A 560 35.98 -0.69 11.86
C ARG A 560 35.01 -1.86 11.65
N LEU A 561 34.89 -2.77 12.63
CA LEU A 561 33.95 -3.89 12.57
C LEU A 561 32.50 -3.39 12.67
N LEU A 562 32.19 -2.55 13.66
CA LEU A 562 30.87 -1.95 13.85
C LEU A 562 30.42 -1.13 12.63
N TYR A 563 31.30 -0.31 12.06
CA TYR A 563 31.02 0.41 10.81
C TYR A 563 30.74 -0.54 9.64
N LYS A 564 31.52 -1.62 9.49
CA LYS A 564 31.32 -2.61 8.43
C LYS A 564 29.99 -3.36 8.58
N GLU A 565 29.58 -3.67 9.81
CA GLU A 565 28.26 -4.23 10.09
C GLU A 565 27.13 -3.24 9.80
N LEU A 566 27.25 -1.99 10.26
CA LEU A 566 26.25 -0.95 10.03
C LEU A 566 26.09 -0.67 8.52
N TYR A 567 27.20 -0.57 7.78
CA TYR A 567 27.20 -0.46 6.33
C TYR A 567 26.52 -1.67 5.65
N ASN A 568 26.80 -2.89 6.10
CA ASN A 568 26.13 -4.10 5.60
C ASN A 568 24.62 -4.12 5.92
N LYS A 569 24.19 -3.51 7.03
CA LYS A 569 22.77 -3.34 7.41
C LYS A 569 22.09 -2.24 6.57
N ILE A 570 22.79 -1.14 6.24
CA ILE A 570 22.26 -0.01 5.45
C ILE A 570 22.18 -0.34 3.95
N LYS A 571 23.20 -1.01 3.39
CA LYS A 571 23.32 -1.33 1.96
C LYS A 571 22.08 -1.96 1.30
N PRO A 572 21.36 -2.94 1.89
CA PRO A 572 20.13 -3.47 1.28
C PRO A 572 19.02 -2.42 1.17
N PHE A 573 18.89 -1.51 2.14
CA PHE A 573 17.90 -0.42 2.06
C PHE A 573 18.26 0.59 0.98
N GLN A 574 19.54 0.90 0.79
CA GLN A 574 20.00 1.73 -0.33
C GLN A 574 19.64 1.08 -1.68
N LEU A 575 19.97 -0.20 -1.87
CA LEU A 575 19.61 -0.94 -3.09
C LEU A 575 18.09 -1.03 -3.32
N GLN A 576 17.30 -1.07 -2.24
CA GLN A 576 15.84 -1.04 -2.32
C GLN A 576 15.31 0.35 -2.73
N LEU A 577 15.91 1.44 -2.25
CA LEU A 577 15.58 2.80 -2.67
C LEU A 577 15.97 3.04 -4.14
N ASP A 578 17.16 2.60 -4.55
CA ASP A 578 17.62 2.64 -5.95
C ASP A 578 16.65 1.89 -6.88
N ALA A 579 16.15 0.73 -6.44
CA ALA A 579 15.16 -0.07 -7.16
C ALA A 579 13.78 0.62 -7.26
N PHE A 580 13.29 1.22 -6.17
CA PHE A 580 12.04 1.98 -6.18
C PHE A 580 12.13 3.26 -7.03
N GLU A 581 13.28 3.93 -7.06
CA GLU A 581 13.47 5.05 -8.00
C GLU A 581 13.49 4.55 -9.45
N ALA A 582 14.18 3.45 -9.75
CA ALA A 582 14.17 2.86 -11.09
C ALA A 582 12.74 2.45 -11.54
N GLU A 583 11.94 1.86 -10.65
CA GLU A 583 10.53 1.52 -10.91
C GLU A 583 9.68 2.77 -11.16
N LYS A 584 9.80 3.79 -10.29
CA LYS A 584 9.12 5.09 -10.46
C LYS A 584 9.45 5.75 -11.80
N GLN A 585 10.72 5.74 -12.21
CA GLN A 585 11.13 6.30 -13.51
C GLN A 585 10.59 5.45 -14.68
N ALA A 586 10.56 4.12 -14.55
CA ALA A 586 9.96 3.25 -15.57
C ALA A 586 8.45 3.52 -15.73
N LEU A 587 7.71 3.63 -14.62
CA LEU A 587 6.28 3.95 -14.61
C LEU A 587 5.98 5.35 -15.17
N LEU A 588 6.80 6.36 -14.87
CA LEU A 588 6.67 7.69 -15.47
C LEU A 588 6.87 7.66 -17.00
N ASN A 589 7.84 6.88 -17.49
CA ASN A 589 8.06 6.69 -18.92
C ASN A 589 6.91 5.93 -19.59
N GLU A 590 6.33 4.93 -18.94
CA GLU A 590 5.13 4.22 -19.44
C GLU A 590 3.89 5.11 -19.44
N GLN A 591 3.70 5.96 -18.42
CA GLN A 591 2.65 6.99 -18.39
C GLN A 591 2.83 8.01 -19.52
N GLY A 592 4.07 8.44 -19.79
CA GLY A 592 4.38 9.30 -20.95
C GLY A 592 4.03 8.62 -22.29
N ALA A 593 4.45 7.36 -22.48
CA ALA A 593 4.19 6.60 -23.70
C ALA A 593 2.69 6.29 -23.91
N THR A 594 1.95 6.00 -22.84
CA THR A 594 0.49 5.76 -22.90
C THR A 594 -0.29 7.06 -23.11
N GLN A 595 0.14 8.18 -22.51
CA GLN A 595 -0.43 9.50 -22.81
C GLN A 595 -0.14 9.93 -24.26
N GLU A 596 1.02 9.60 -24.81
CA GLU A 596 1.31 9.77 -26.24
C GLU A 596 0.37 8.93 -27.13
N GLN A 597 0.12 7.66 -26.78
CA GLN A 597 -0.84 6.82 -27.50
C GLN A 597 -2.26 7.39 -27.39
N LEU A 598 -2.67 7.86 -26.22
CA LEU A 598 -3.97 8.52 -26.01
C LEU A 598 -4.09 9.79 -26.84
N ASN A 599 -3.04 10.61 -26.93
CA ASN A 599 -3.00 11.79 -27.80
C ASN A 599 -3.12 11.39 -29.29
N LYS A 600 -2.40 10.34 -29.74
CA LYS A 600 -2.50 9.81 -31.12
C LYS A 600 -3.90 9.25 -31.43
N ILE A 601 -4.57 8.63 -30.46
CA ILE A 601 -5.97 8.18 -30.56
C ILE A 601 -6.91 9.39 -30.60
N ARG A 602 -6.75 10.37 -29.71
CA ARG A 602 -7.53 11.61 -29.69
C ARG A 602 -7.43 12.35 -31.02
N ASP A 603 -6.23 12.46 -31.58
CA ASP A 603 -5.98 13.23 -32.81
C ASP A 603 -6.42 12.47 -34.06
N SER A 604 -6.37 11.13 -34.07
CA SER A 604 -6.99 10.33 -35.13
C SER A 604 -8.53 10.32 -35.04
N TYR A 605 -9.10 10.31 -33.83
CA TYR A 605 -10.53 10.49 -33.60
C TYR A 605 -11.00 11.90 -34.00
N ALA A 606 -10.21 12.94 -33.70
CA ALA A 606 -10.43 14.30 -34.16
C ALA A 606 -10.34 14.44 -35.69
N LYS A 607 -9.46 13.69 -36.37
CA LYS A 607 -9.44 13.59 -37.84
C LYS A 607 -10.64 12.82 -38.41
N LEU A 608 -11.10 11.77 -37.74
CA LEU A 608 -12.24 10.94 -38.15
C LEU A 608 -13.58 11.69 -38.02
N LEU A 609 -13.77 12.45 -36.94
CA LEU A 609 -14.84 13.44 -36.81
C LEU A 609 -14.63 14.61 -37.78
N GLY A 610 -13.42 15.16 -37.80
CA GLY A 610 -12.98 16.35 -38.53
C GLY A 610 -12.89 16.23 -40.05
N HIS A 611 -13.42 15.16 -40.65
CA HIS A 611 -13.75 15.15 -42.07
C HIS A 611 -15.14 14.56 -42.43
N GLN A 612 -16.01 14.26 -41.45
CA GLN A 612 -17.45 14.30 -41.72
C GLN A 612 -17.88 15.76 -41.87
N ASN A 613 -17.70 16.28 -43.09
CA ASN A 613 -18.07 17.63 -43.48
C ASN A 613 -19.61 17.79 -43.38
N LEU A 614 -20.09 18.17 -42.19
CA LEU A 614 -21.51 18.36 -41.91
C LEU A 614 -22.15 19.32 -42.92
N LYS A 615 -21.42 20.33 -43.38
CA LYS A 615 -21.87 21.31 -44.39
C LYS A 615 -22.12 20.66 -45.77
N GLN A 616 -21.33 19.66 -46.17
CA GLN A 616 -21.60 18.83 -47.36
C GLN A 616 -22.76 17.85 -47.11
N LYS A 617 -22.78 17.18 -45.95
CA LYS A 617 -23.83 16.20 -45.60
C LYS A 617 -25.21 16.85 -45.52
N ILE A 618 -25.32 18.03 -44.91
CA ILE A 618 -26.52 18.87 -44.88
C ILE A 618 -26.91 19.31 -46.30
N LYS A 619 -25.96 19.77 -47.13
CA LYS A 619 -26.26 20.11 -48.55
C LYS A 619 -26.85 18.92 -49.34
N HIS A 620 -26.32 17.71 -49.17
CA HIS A 620 -26.88 16.50 -49.79
C HIS A 620 -28.27 16.15 -49.24
N VAL A 621 -28.48 16.24 -47.93
CA VAL A 621 -29.79 15.98 -47.30
C VAL A 621 -30.84 17.01 -47.72
N VAL A 622 -30.48 18.28 -47.87
CA VAL A 622 -31.35 19.33 -48.42
C VAL A 622 -31.71 19.01 -49.87
N LYS A 623 -30.72 18.78 -50.74
CA LYS A 623 -30.98 18.43 -52.15
C LYS A 623 -31.91 17.21 -52.30
N LEU A 624 -31.69 16.14 -51.52
CA LEU A 624 -32.56 14.96 -51.50
C LEU A 624 -33.99 15.27 -50.99
N LYS A 625 -34.13 16.21 -50.04
CA LYS A 625 -35.45 16.66 -49.54
C LYS A 625 -36.21 17.45 -50.61
N ASP A 626 -35.52 18.28 -51.36
CA ASP A 626 -36.09 19.09 -52.45
C ASP A 626 -36.54 18.19 -53.62
N GLU A 627 -35.68 17.27 -54.07
CA GLU A 627 -36.00 16.25 -55.08
C GLU A 627 -37.20 15.37 -54.66
N ASN A 628 -37.23 14.92 -53.40
CA ASN A 628 -38.36 14.14 -52.86
C ASN A 628 -39.67 14.94 -52.81
N SER A 629 -39.57 16.25 -52.58
CA SER A 629 -40.73 17.16 -52.55
C SER A 629 -41.25 17.44 -53.96
N GLN A 630 -40.37 17.59 -54.95
CA GLN A 630 -40.74 17.68 -56.36
C GLN A 630 -41.45 16.39 -56.84
N LEU A 631 -40.87 15.21 -56.56
CA LEU A 631 -41.46 13.92 -56.90
C LEU A 631 -42.85 13.72 -56.26
N LYS A 632 -43.05 14.15 -55.00
CA LYS A 632 -44.37 14.16 -54.35
C LYS A 632 -45.38 15.08 -55.04
N SER A 633 -44.93 16.22 -55.59
CA SER A 633 -45.78 17.10 -56.39
C SER A 633 -46.19 16.44 -57.72
N GLU A 634 -45.28 15.71 -58.35
CA GLU A 634 -45.51 15.01 -59.62
C GLU A 634 -46.44 13.80 -59.43
N VAL A 635 -46.22 12.99 -58.39
CA VAL A 635 -47.14 11.90 -58.00
C VAL A 635 -48.55 12.45 -57.71
N SER A 636 -48.66 13.62 -57.07
CA SER A 636 -49.96 14.29 -56.82
C SER A 636 -50.63 14.76 -58.12
N LYS A 637 -49.87 15.36 -59.06
CA LYS A 637 -50.37 15.74 -60.40
C LYS A 637 -50.84 14.51 -61.18
N LEU A 638 -50.06 13.43 -61.20
CA LEU A 638 -50.40 12.16 -61.87
C LEU A 638 -51.64 11.50 -61.26
N ARG A 639 -51.79 11.51 -59.93
CA ARG A 639 -53.02 11.04 -59.25
C ARG A 639 -54.26 11.86 -59.63
N CYS A 640 -54.13 13.19 -59.76
CA CYS A 640 -55.22 14.05 -60.24
C CYS A 640 -55.61 13.73 -61.69
N LEU A 641 -54.62 13.53 -62.57
CA LEU A 641 -54.86 13.11 -63.96
C LEU A 641 -55.50 11.71 -64.05
N LEU A 642 -55.07 10.76 -63.21
CA LEU A 642 -55.67 9.42 -63.11
C LEU A 642 -57.13 9.51 -62.63
N ALA A 643 -57.42 10.34 -61.63
CA ALA A 643 -58.78 10.55 -61.13
C ALA A 643 -59.69 11.16 -62.20
N LYS A 644 -59.20 12.15 -62.96
CA LYS A 644 -59.91 12.72 -64.12
C LYS A 644 -60.16 11.67 -65.21
N LYS A 645 -59.16 10.84 -65.56
CA LYS A 645 -59.35 9.73 -66.51
C LYS A 645 -60.39 8.71 -66.03
N LYS A 646 -60.34 8.31 -64.75
CA LYS A 646 -61.35 7.43 -64.15
C LYS A 646 -62.75 8.05 -64.16
N GLN A 647 -62.88 9.36 -63.98
CA GLN A 647 -64.17 10.05 -64.07
C GLN A 647 -64.71 10.11 -65.52
N SER A 648 -63.85 10.24 -66.53
CA SER A 648 -64.28 10.09 -67.93
C SER A 648 -64.61 8.62 -68.28
N GLU A 649 -63.85 7.67 -67.74
CA GLU A 649 -64.07 6.23 -67.91
C GLU A 649 -65.42 5.80 -67.30
N THR A 650 -65.77 6.27 -66.09
CA THR A 650 -67.11 6.00 -65.52
C THR A 650 -68.24 6.69 -66.28
N LYS A 651 -68.02 7.89 -66.84
CA LYS A 651 -69.02 8.54 -67.72
C LYS A 651 -69.25 7.75 -69.00
N LEU A 652 -68.18 7.30 -69.66
CA LEU A 652 -68.27 6.44 -70.85
C LEU A 652 -68.89 5.08 -70.53
N GLN A 653 -68.58 4.51 -69.36
CA GLN A 653 -69.24 3.30 -68.87
C GLN A 653 -70.75 3.53 -68.64
N ASP A 654 -71.16 4.70 -68.13
CA ASP A 654 -72.56 5.04 -67.92
C ASP A 654 -73.32 5.39 -69.21
N GLU A 655 -72.63 5.91 -70.23
CA GLU A 655 -73.17 6.05 -71.58
C GLU A 655 -73.30 4.69 -72.27
N LEU A 656 -72.30 3.82 -72.15
CA LEU A 656 -72.35 2.44 -72.62
C LEU A 656 -73.49 1.64 -71.95
N ASN A 657 -73.64 1.75 -70.63
CA ASN A 657 -74.74 1.11 -69.88
C ASN A 657 -76.12 1.61 -70.35
N LYS A 658 -76.27 2.91 -70.68
CA LYS A 658 -77.51 3.46 -71.26
C LYS A 658 -77.78 2.89 -72.66
N VAL A 659 -76.76 2.82 -73.52
CA VAL A 659 -76.88 2.24 -74.88
C VAL A 659 -77.23 0.75 -74.83
N LEU A 660 -76.69 0.01 -73.86
CA LEU A 660 -77.01 -1.40 -73.60
C LEU A 660 -78.33 -1.61 -72.83
N GLY A 661 -79.08 -0.56 -72.52
CA GLY A 661 -80.37 -0.64 -71.81
C GLY A 661 -80.28 -1.00 -70.32
N ILE A 662 -79.08 -1.11 -69.76
CA ILE A 662 -78.83 -1.53 -68.37
C ILE A 662 -79.10 -0.35 -67.42
N LYS A 663 -80.31 -0.28 -66.88
CA LYS A 663 -80.63 0.65 -65.78
C LYS A 663 -79.78 0.31 -64.55
N ARG A 664 -78.95 1.26 -64.11
CA ARG A 664 -78.30 1.20 -62.79
C ARG A 664 -79.36 1.08 -61.69
N PHE A 665 -79.09 0.21 -60.73
CA PHE A 665 -79.82 0.14 -59.47
C PHE A 665 -79.63 1.44 -58.67
N ASP A 666 -80.71 1.96 -58.11
CA ASP A 666 -80.75 3.13 -57.24
C ASP A 666 -80.88 2.67 -55.77
N PRO A 667 -79.81 2.72 -54.96
CA PRO A 667 -79.84 2.24 -53.58
C PRO A 667 -80.89 2.94 -52.70
N SER A 668 -81.32 4.14 -53.09
CA SER A 668 -82.28 4.98 -52.37
C SER A 668 -83.69 4.39 -52.30
N LYS A 669 -84.00 3.36 -53.10
CA LYS A 669 -85.35 2.79 -53.26
C LYS A 669 -85.55 1.39 -52.67
N ALA A 670 -84.57 0.86 -51.94
CA ALA A 670 -84.59 -0.51 -51.45
C ALA A 670 -85.50 -0.78 -50.24
N PHE A 671 -86.06 0.25 -49.58
CA PHE A 671 -86.69 0.14 -48.26
C PHE A 671 -88.04 0.86 -48.11
N HIS A 672 -88.94 0.70 -49.09
CA HIS A 672 -90.35 1.11 -48.97
C HIS A 672 -91.26 -0.11 -49.22
N HIS A 673 -92.25 -0.31 -48.34
CA HIS A 673 -93.07 -1.51 -48.26
C HIS A 673 -94.54 -1.24 -48.59
N GLU A 674 -95.23 -2.27 -49.08
CA GLU A 674 -96.69 -2.40 -49.00
C GLU A 674 -97.04 -3.53 -48.01
N SER A 675 -98.24 -3.50 -47.43
CA SER A 675 -98.61 -4.35 -46.28
C SER A 675 -100.01 -4.95 -46.41
N LYS A 676 -100.16 -6.24 -46.05
CA LYS A 676 -101.45 -6.89 -45.79
C LYS A 676 -101.33 -8.24 -45.06
N GLU A 677 -102.34 -8.50 -44.23
CA GLU A 677 -102.90 -9.82 -43.85
C GLU A 677 -101.93 -10.95 -43.42
N ASN A 678 -101.77 -11.15 -42.09
CA ASN A 678 -102.52 -12.18 -41.34
C ASN A 678 -102.34 -12.10 -39.81
N PHE A 679 -103.04 -12.95 -39.05
CA PHE A 679 -103.38 -12.72 -37.64
C PHE A 679 -102.34 -13.15 -36.57
N SER A 680 -102.07 -12.20 -35.66
CA SER A 680 -101.77 -12.30 -34.21
C SER A 680 -101.29 -13.61 -33.54
N LEU A 681 -100.35 -13.44 -32.59
CA LEU A 681 -100.58 -13.77 -31.17
C LEU A 681 -99.85 -12.78 -30.24
N LYS A 682 -100.37 -12.60 -29.01
CA LYS A 682 -99.75 -11.80 -27.92
C LYS A 682 -98.79 -12.72 -27.13
N THR A 683 -97.74 -12.28 -26.44
CA THR A 683 -97.74 -11.41 -25.23
C THR A 683 -96.38 -10.69 -24.99
N PRO A 684 -96.27 -9.74 -24.03
CA PRO A 684 -95.25 -8.68 -24.06
C PRO A 684 -94.12 -8.78 -23.02
N LEU A 685 -93.05 -7.99 -23.22
CA LEU A 685 -92.29 -7.33 -22.15
C LEU A 685 -91.37 -6.21 -22.70
N LYS A 686 -91.67 -4.94 -22.36
CA LYS A 686 -90.79 -3.73 -22.26
C LYS A 686 -89.88 -3.37 -23.46
N GLU A 687 -89.94 -2.19 -24.10
CA GLU A 687 -89.94 -0.78 -23.62
C GLU A 687 -88.76 -0.42 -22.69
N GLY A 688 -87.91 0.58 -22.96
CA GLY A 688 -87.85 1.52 -24.10
C GLY A 688 -86.74 2.58 -23.91
N ASN A 689 -86.71 3.59 -24.81
CA ASN A 689 -85.74 4.71 -24.96
C ASN A 689 -84.38 4.33 -25.59
N THR A 690 -83.93 4.86 -26.74
CA THR A 690 -84.29 6.05 -27.56
C THR A 690 -83.69 7.39 -27.10
N ASN A 691 -82.47 7.71 -27.57
CA ASN A 691 -82.00 8.98 -28.15
C ASN A 691 -80.44 8.93 -28.25
N CYS A 692 -79.73 9.13 -29.36
CA CYS A 692 -79.78 10.08 -30.50
C CYS A 692 -78.83 11.28 -30.32
N TYR A 693 -77.91 11.45 -31.29
CA TYR A 693 -77.22 12.64 -31.85
C TYR A 693 -77.03 13.92 -30.98
N ALA A 694 -75.93 14.69 -31.07
CA ALA A 694 -74.97 14.89 -32.17
C ALA A 694 -73.58 15.36 -31.65
N PRO A 695 -72.53 15.52 -32.50
CA PRO A 695 -71.21 15.98 -32.07
C PRO A 695 -71.06 17.51 -32.03
N VAL A 696 -69.98 18.00 -31.40
CA VAL A 696 -69.54 19.41 -31.43
C VAL A 696 -68.14 19.50 -32.07
N GLU A 697 -67.85 20.63 -32.71
CA GLU A 697 -66.82 20.79 -33.74
C GLU A 697 -65.40 21.08 -33.22
N CYS A 698 -64.44 21.03 -34.14
CA CYS A 698 -63.07 21.48 -33.91
C CYS A 698 -63.00 23.00 -33.69
N GLN A 699 -62.06 23.44 -32.85
CA GLN A 699 -61.32 24.68 -33.13
C GLN A 699 -59.82 24.43 -33.04
N GLU A 700 -59.13 24.73 -34.15
CA GLU A 700 -57.68 24.90 -34.17
C GLU A 700 -57.34 26.29 -33.60
N SER A 701 -56.29 26.40 -32.79
CA SER A 701 -55.64 27.69 -32.55
C SER A 701 -54.12 27.51 -32.46
N TRP A 702 -53.38 28.14 -33.36
CA TRP A 702 -51.91 28.12 -33.34
C TRP A 702 -51.34 29.08 -32.30
N LYS A 703 -50.29 28.64 -31.59
CA LYS A 703 -49.14 29.47 -31.22
C LYS A 703 -47.93 28.60 -30.90
#